data_AF-A0A9P7X0P3-F1
#
_entry.id   AF-A0A9P7X0P3-F1
#
_cell.length_a   1.000
_cell.length_b   1.000
_cell.length_c   1.000
_cell.angle_alpha   90.00
_cell.angle_beta   90.00
_cell.angle_gamma   90.00
#
_symmetry.space_group_name_H-M   'P 1'
#
loop_
_entity.id
_entity.type
_entity.pdbx_description
1 polymer ?
#
loop_
_entity_poly.entity_id
_entity_poly.type
_entity_poly.pdbx_seq_one_letter_code
_entity_poly.pdbx_strand_id
1 'polypeptide(L)'
;MQWLPRLLDFLARCKTLKLSDISDLPLIPLMNGDIAISLAKAQERTVFTTFSIVGVVSPELLTSLNILVIRPVPGLPSKPPINLGTLMAAFRSLGKDLRRLNEGIPRAEWQSLTLWMKDSLGSLRNLSQPDRDTFLAIPIFEAQRGGRTSTKALLPTTEIHMLPLGVQLSSIARYLPQSTYFADYNFRLSTALYGRSNQMLSHDDMFQRLRLPPHITADEHSHFPSVLRVITDRRHGGDLPGRPFIPDMDGVLRKPEELYDHRVESFIAAFGSRQAKFVHRNYRTDIDSFVRVGVRKDLDAPTLITCVVALDEDVRRGGFDWDRATGFWAVFADSNAVRELQLNTIANFRFIPYNTHRHDIPGFAEFARPLQDPDVASPRELVRAEHAPVVWTQRACFPTSLPTFISMVMPDLGVPTTEQVVNHLEILATEIAPQYPRNHSLQHDLIKTYDWLRAHIREAGHYLAQRSNSLLWLNVTNWTDEWTWRSSKQLIFDLRYDDPQNGHYDVKDRLLPYKDLLMIAGAHEQARLTIPEGFAPEGGMVHKEGLCLGLDFLRQNGWMTDIQFEVGGEVIQAHRAVLAATMDHFRVALTSTYQEGGAVASDNSPMLFPTVGITSAFAMRSVVEYAYSGTFPYPRCETTEDAGPALEDLLALLDLSNMWMIDGVKNKTQRAIIELGLVRQETYREILQRAEVCGARVLVTACRTTEAQVARWR
;
A
#
# COMPACT_ATOMS: atom_id res chain seq x y z
N MET A 1 91.37 49.44 -9.77
CA MET A 1 90.56 50.18 -8.78
C MET A 1 91.35 50.99 -7.74
N GLN A 2 92.70 51.00 -7.73
CA GLN A 2 93.47 51.75 -6.72
C GLN A 2 93.38 53.29 -6.83
N TRP A 3 92.89 53.84 -7.95
CA TRP A 3 92.80 55.28 -8.17
C TRP A 3 91.59 55.93 -7.48
N LEU A 4 90.46 55.22 -7.34
CA LEU A 4 89.22 55.80 -6.80
C LEU A 4 89.33 56.18 -5.30
N PRO A 5 89.90 55.35 -4.41
CA PRO A 5 90.18 55.77 -3.03
C PRO A 5 91.15 56.95 -2.95
N ARG A 6 92.14 57.02 -3.85
CA ARG A 6 93.09 58.15 -3.93
C ARG A 6 92.41 59.43 -4.41
N LEU A 7 91.48 59.31 -5.36
CA LEU A 7 90.67 60.45 -5.83
C LEU A 7 89.74 60.94 -4.71
N LEU A 8 89.08 60.04 -3.99
CA LEU A 8 88.18 60.40 -2.88
C LEU A 8 88.95 61.00 -1.69
N ASP A 9 90.14 60.48 -1.35
CA ASP A 9 91.03 61.09 -0.35
C ASP A 9 91.55 62.47 -0.81
N PHE A 10 91.90 62.62 -2.10
CA PHE A 10 92.27 63.92 -2.68
C PHE A 10 91.13 64.95 -2.57
N LEU A 11 89.90 64.55 -2.92
CA LEU A 11 88.72 65.43 -2.85
C LEU A 11 88.36 65.77 -1.40
N ALA A 12 88.48 64.82 -0.47
CA ALA A 12 88.24 65.07 0.96
C ALA A 12 89.21 66.11 1.54
N ARG A 13 90.42 66.24 0.96
CA ARG A 13 91.44 67.24 1.32
C ARG A 13 91.30 68.55 0.55
N CYS A 14 90.51 68.58 -0.52
CA CYS A 14 90.33 69.75 -1.38
C CYS A 14 89.27 70.69 -0.78
N LYS A 15 89.63 71.95 -0.49
CA LYS A 15 88.68 72.93 0.08
C LYS A 15 87.75 73.56 -0.97
N THR A 16 88.11 73.48 -2.25
CA THR A 16 87.44 74.18 -3.37
C THR A 16 86.49 73.30 -4.16
N LEU A 17 86.71 71.98 -4.20
CA LEU A 17 85.92 71.01 -4.96
C LEU A 17 85.16 70.12 -3.97
N LYS A 18 83.83 70.18 -4.00
CA LYS A 18 82.95 69.35 -3.16
C LYS A 18 82.61 68.06 -3.89
N LEU A 19 82.28 67.02 -3.10
CA LEU A 19 81.81 65.73 -3.64
C LEU A 19 80.55 65.87 -4.52
N SER A 20 79.74 66.92 -4.30
CA SER A 20 78.59 67.30 -5.13
C SER A 20 78.98 67.67 -6.56
N ASP A 21 80.15 68.26 -6.76
CA ASP A 21 80.54 68.90 -8.02
C ASP A 21 80.96 67.87 -9.08
N ILE A 22 81.26 66.65 -8.63
CA ILE A 22 81.57 65.50 -9.49
C ILE A 22 80.54 64.38 -9.37
N SER A 23 79.42 64.64 -8.68
CA SER A 23 78.48 63.61 -8.28
C SER A 23 77.80 62.92 -9.47
N ASP A 24 77.71 63.59 -10.61
CA ASP A 24 77.13 63.08 -11.85
C ASP A 24 78.14 62.40 -12.79
N LEU A 25 79.44 62.43 -12.49
CA LEU A 25 80.47 61.79 -13.33
C LEU A 25 80.50 60.26 -13.10
N PRO A 26 80.60 59.42 -14.16
CA PRO A 26 80.60 57.96 -14.07
C PRO A 26 81.93 57.42 -13.52
N LEU A 27 82.17 57.58 -12.22
CA LEU A 27 83.45 57.29 -11.57
C LEU A 27 83.47 55.94 -10.85
N ILE A 28 82.31 55.33 -10.61
CA ILE A 28 82.20 54.11 -9.81
C ILE A 28 81.97 52.91 -10.72
N PRO A 29 82.97 52.04 -10.93
CA PRO A 29 82.81 50.85 -11.76
C PRO A 29 81.82 49.85 -11.13
N LEU A 30 80.95 49.28 -11.97
CA LEU A 30 80.13 48.13 -11.61
C LEU A 30 80.99 46.87 -11.44
N MET A 31 80.42 45.84 -10.82
CA MET A 31 81.13 44.60 -10.53
C MET A 31 81.62 43.84 -11.78
N ASN A 32 80.89 43.95 -12.90
CA ASN A 32 81.27 43.38 -14.19
C ASN A 32 82.37 44.19 -14.91
N GLY A 33 82.75 45.37 -14.42
CA GLY A 33 83.93 46.13 -14.87
C GLY A 33 83.74 46.96 -16.14
N ASP A 34 82.71 46.70 -16.94
CA ASP A 34 82.55 47.32 -18.28
C ASP A 34 81.86 48.68 -18.27
N ILE A 35 81.14 49.01 -17.20
CA ILE A 35 80.32 50.23 -17.09
C ILE A 35 80.58 50.87 -15.73
N ALA A 36 80.70 52.20 -15.71
CA ALA A 36 80.79 52.99 -14.48
C ALA A 36 79.54 53.86 -14.30
N ILE A 37 79.11 54.02 -13.05
CA ILE A 37 77.95 54.84 -12.67
C ILE A 37 78.39 56.06 -11.88
N SER A 38 77.53 57.07 -11.84
CA SER A 38 77.81 58.29 -11.09
C SER A 38 77.74 58.10 -9.59
N LEU A 39 78.35 59.01 -8.83
CA LEU A 39 78.31 58.97 -7.37
C LEU A 39 76.90 59.22 -6.83
N ALA A 40 76.13 60.10 -7.48
CA ALA A 40 74.71 60.30 -7.23
C ALA A 40 73.90 59.04 -7.52
N LYS A 41 74.14 58.38 -8.67
CA LYS A 41 73.49 57.11 -9.03
C LYS A 41 73.83 56.00 -8.04
N ALA A 42 75.09 55.93 -7.61
CA ALA A 42 75.54 54.96 -6.62
C ALA A 42 74.91 55.13 -5.24
N GLN A 43 74.32 56.29 -4.92
CA GLN A 43 73.58 56.52 -3.67
C GLN A 43 72.10 56.11 -3.77
N GLU A 44 71.57 55.84 -4.96
CA GLU A 44 70.17 55.42 -5.12
C GLU A 44 69.87 54.09 -4.41
N ARG A 45 68.61 53.90 -4.01
CA ARG A 45 68.15 52.70 -3.31
C ARG A 45 68.21 51.41 -4.14
N THR A 46 68.36 51.53 -5.46
CA THR A 46 68.38 50.40 -6.42
C THR A 46 69.78 49.88 -6.75
N VAL A 47 70.83 50.56 -6.26
CA VAL A 47 72.22 50.14 -6.43
C VAL A 47 72.69 49.41 -5.17
N PHE A 48 73.27 48.24 -5.31
CA PHE A 48 73.75 47.44 -4.18
C PHE A 48 75.27 47.43 -4.09
N THR A 49 75.81 47.25 -2.89
CA THR A 49 77.23 46.97 -2.68
C THR A 49 77.43 45.47 -2.47
N THR A 50 78.60 44.92 -2.83
CA THR A 50 78.88 43.50 -2.55
C THR A 50 78.75 43.17 -1.06
N PHE A 51 79.02 44.13 -0.16
CA PHE A 51 78.81 44.01 1.29
C PHE A 51 77.32 43.93 1.67
N SER A 52 76.46 44.71 1.01
CA SER A 52 75.02 44.73 1.30
C SER A 52 74.27 43.44 0.91
N ILE A 53 74.87 42.59 0.06
CA ILE A 53 74.24 41.36 -0.47
C ILE A 53 74.90 40.06 0.02
N VAL A 54 75.91 40.16 0.89
CA VAL A 54 76.63 39.00 1.45
C VAL A 54 75.65 38.06 2.15
N GLY A 55 75.71 36.77 1.80
CA GLY A 55 74.89 35.71 2.40
C GLY A 55 73.43 35.69 1.95
N VAL A 56 73.04 36.56 1.00
CA VAL A 56 71.67 36.72 0.54
C VAL A 56 71.52 36.25 -0.91
N VAL A 57 72.27 36.85 -1.84
CA VAL A 57 72.20 36.54 -3.28
C VAL A 57 73.59 36.69 -3.88
N SER A 58 73.94 35.84 -4.88
CA SER A 58 75.21 36.00 -5.58
C SER A 58 75.24 37.33 -6.34
N PRO A 59 76.33 38.12 -6.24
CA PRO A 59 76.47 39.34 -7.01
C PRO A 59 76.35 39.13 -8.54
N GLU A 60 76.77 37.95 -9.01
CA GLU A 60 76.68 37.53 -10.40
C GLU A 60 75.22 37.42 -10.87
N LEU A 61 74.32 36.89 -10.01
CA LEU A 61 72.89 36.79 -10.32
C LEU A 61 72.21 38.17 -10.40
N LEU A 62 72.53 39.07 -9.47
CA LEU A 62 71.98 40.44 -9.54
C LEU A 62 72.48 41.15 -10.81
N THR A 63 73.74 40.92 -11.18
CA THR A 63 74.30 41.48 -12.40
C THR A 63 73.63 40.90 -13.66
N SER A 64 73.35 39.59 -13.70
CA SER A 64 72.64 38.95 -14.83
C SER A 64 71.19 39.44 -14.97
N LEU A 65 70.58 39.88 -13.86
CA LEU A 65 69.27 40.54 -13.84
C LEU A 65 69.31 42.00 -14.31
N ASN A 66 70.49 42.56 -14.60
CA ASN A 66 70.77 43.99 -14.83
C ASN A 66 70.55 44.88 -13.59
N ILE A 67 70.68 44.31 -12.39
CA ILE A 67 70.70 45.08 -11.14
C ILE A 67 72.12 45.56 -10.87
N LEU A 68 72.27 46.85 -10.58
CA LEU A 68 73.56 47.50 -10.42
C LEU A 68 74.22 47.09 -9.10
N VAL A 69 75.35 46.39 -9.17
CA VAL A 69 76.18 46.03 -8.00
C VAL A 69 77.55 46.69 -8.13
N ILE A 70 77.97 47.39 -7.08
CA ILE A 70 79.29 48.04 -6.97
C ILE A 70 80.12 47.40 -5.86
N ARG A 71 81.44 47.52 -5.95
CA ARG A 71 82.32 47.18 -4.81
C ARG A 71 82.21 48.26 -3.73
N PRO A 72 82.50 47.96 -2.45
CA PRO A 72 82.49 48.97 -1.39
C PRO A 72 83.49 50.06 -1.72
N VAL A 73 83.03 51.31 -1.72
CA VAL A 73 83.85 52.48 -2.03
C VAL A 73 84.14 53.22 -0.72
N PRO A 74 85.43 53.42 -0.34
CA PRO A 74 85.79 54.16 0.87
C PRO A 74 85.26 55.60 0.84
N GLY A 75 84.57 56.05 1.90
CA GLY A 75 84.05 57.41 2.02
C GLY A 75 82.59 57.61 1.59
N LEU A 76 81.95 56.60 0.98
CA LEU A 76 80.50 56.59 0.80
C LEU A 76 79.79 56.00 2.04
N PRO A 77 78.58 56.47 2.40
CA PRO A 77 77.81 55.89 3.50
C PRO A 77 77.62 54.38 3.29
N SER A 78 77.80 53.59 4.34
CA SER A 78 77.53 52.15 4.27
C SER A 78 76.07 51.94 3.91
N LYS A 79 75.83 51.23 2.81
CA LYS A 79 74.46 50.84 2.45
C LYS A 79 73.96 49.79 3.43
N PRO A 80 72.69 49.89 3.88
CA PRO A 80 72.11 48.86 4.73
C PRO A 80 72.10 47.51 4.00
N PRO A 81 72.02 46.39 4.75
CA PRO A 81 71.81 45.08 4.15
C PRO A 81 70.60 45.10 3.21
N ILE A 82 70.69 44.34 2.12
CA ILE A 82 69.58 44.16 1.19
C ILE A 82 68.35 43.66 1.95
N ASN A 83 67.21 44.28 1.68
CA ASN A 83 65.93 43.84 2.19
C ASN A 83 64.94 43.73 1.03
N LEU A 84 63.79 43.12 1.29
CA LEU A 84 62.83 42.84 0.24
C LEU A 84 62.37 44.13 -0.47
N GLY A 85 62.21 45.24 0.24
CA GLY A 85 61.75 46.51 -0.33
C GLY A 85 62.77 47.16 -1.27
N THR A 86 64.06 47.17 -0.89
CA THR A 86 65.11 47.69 -1.77
C THR A 86 65.28 46.85 -3.02
N LEU A 87 65.14 45.53 -2.90
CA LEU A 87 65.15 44.62 -4.05
C LEU A 87 63.95 44.81 -4.98
N MET A 88 62.73 44.97 -4.44
CA MET A 88 61.54 45.24 -5.26
C MET A 88 61.65 46.58 -5.99
N ALA A 89 62.18 47.62 -5.35
CA ALA A 89 62.43 48.89 -6.02
C ALA A 89 63.41 48.74 -7.19
N ALA A 90 64.44 47.90 -7.04
CA ALA A 90 65.39 47.60 -8.11
C ALA A 90 64.73 46.83 -9.26
N PHE A 91 63.90 45.82 -8.99
CA PHE A 91 63.16 45.12 -10.04
C PHE A 91 62.22 46.03 -10.81
N ARG A 92 61.50 46.92 -10.12
CA ARG A 92 60.63 47.90 -10.77
C ARG A 92 61.39 48.82 -11.73
N SER A 93 62.65 49.16 -11.40
CA SER A 93 63.48 50.01 -12.26
C SER A 93 64.02 49.32 -13.51
N LEU A 94 63.93 47.99 -13.62
CA LEU A 94 64.49 47.25 -14.77
C LEU A 94 63.74 47.50 -16.08
N GLY A 95 62.47 47.95 -16.03
CA GLY A 95 61.63 48.13 -17.22
C GLY A 95 61.38 46.84 -18.01
N LYS A 96 61.76 45.68 -17.45
CA LYS A 96 61.58 44.35 -18.04
C LYS A 96 60.24 43.75 -17.61
N ASP A 97 59.75 42.80 -18.40
CA ASP A 97 58.63 41.95 -17.97
C ASP A 97 59.08 41.06 -16.80
N LEU A 98 58.61 41.39 -15.59
CA LEU A 98 58.95 40.69 -14.36
C LEU A 98 58.45 39.23 -14.34
N ARG A 99 57.46 38.90 -15.17
CA ARG A 99 56.89 37.54 -15.22
C ARG A 99 57.84 36.51 -15.82
N ARG A 100 58.77 36.98 -16.64
CA ARG A 100 59.76 36.17 -17.36
C ARG A 100 61.18 36.38 -16.82
N LEU A 101 61.28 36.92 -15.61
CA LEU A 101 62.55 37.35 -15.03
C LEU A 101 63.52 36.20 -14.75
N ASN A 102 63.01 34.98 -14.62
CA ASN A 102 63.80 33.76 -14.46
C ASN A 102 64.34 33.19 -15.78
N GLU A 103 63.89 33.69 -16.93
CA GLU A 103 64.35 33.19 -18.22
C GLU A 103 65.81 33.56 -18.47
N GLY A 104 66.62 32.58 -18.86
CA GLY A 104 68.07 32.77 -19.07
C GLY A 104 68.92 32.74 -17.79
N ILE A 105 68.31 32.55 -16.62
CA ILE A 105 69.03 32.42 -15.34
C ILE A 105 69.22 30.95 -14.98
N PRO A 106 70.42 30.52 -14.54
CA PRO A 106 70.63 29.17 -14.05
C PRO A 106 69.67 28.81 -12.91
N ARG A 107 69.02 27.65 -13.02
CA ARG A 107 67.95 27.22 -12.09
C ARG A 107 68.39 27.25 -10.62
N ALA A 108 69.63 26.83 -10.33
CA ALA A 108 70.18 26.82 -8.97
C ALA A 108 70.27 28.24 -8.38
N GLU A 109 70.72 29.22 -9.16
CA GLU A 109 70.85 30.61 -8.71
C GLU A 109 69.48 31.25 -8.48
N TRP A 110 68.54 31.02 -9.41
CA TRP A 110 67.16 31.51 -9.24
C TRP A 110 66.48 30.88 -8.03
N GLN A 111 66.74 29.60 -7.75
CA GLN A 111 66.22 28.92 -6.56
C GLN A 111 66.77 29.51 -5.25
N SER A 112 68.07 29.84 -5.18
CA SER A 112 68.66 30.51 -4.02
C SER A 112 67.99 31.87 -3.75
N LEU A 113 67.83 32.68 -4.79
CA LEU A 113 67.14 33.97 -4.69
C LEU A 113 65.67 33.81 -4.28
N THR A 114 64.97 32.86 -4.90
CA THR A 114 63.58 32.52 -4.60
C THR A 114 63.41 32.09 -3.14
N LEU A 115 64.34 31.29 -2.61
CA LEU A 115 64.29 30.83 -1.22
C LEU A 115 64.44 32.00 -0.25
N TRP A 116 65.42 32.88 -0.48
CA TRP A 116 65.61 34.08 0.32
C TRP A 116 64.39 35.02 0.30
N MET A 117 63.80 35.24 -0.90
CA MET A 117 62.59 36.03 -1.04
C MET A 117 61.42 35.44 -0.25
N LYS A 118 61.27 34.11 -0.30
CA LYS A 118 60.26 33.35 0.44
C LYS A 118 60.47 33.42 1.96
N ASP A 119 61.72 33.42 2.43
CA ASP A 119 62.02 33.56 3.86
C ASP A 119 61.79 35.01 4.35
N SER A 120 61.85 35.98 3.44
CA SER A 120 61.61 37.40 3.72
C SER A 120 60.12 37.79 3.71
N LEU A 121 59.19 36.84 3.51
CA LEU A 121 57.75 37.11 3.38
C LEU A 121 57.11 37.79 4.59
N GLY A 122 57.65 37.60 5.79
CA GLY A 122 57.19 38.31 7.00
C GLY A 122 57.26 39.84 6.85
N SER A 123 58.15 40.33 5.98
CA SER A 123 58.32 41.75 5.69
C SER A 123 57.34 42.31 4.64
N LEU A 124 56.53 41.47 3.98
CA LEU A 124 55.56 41.91 2.97
C LEU A 124 54.58 42.96 3.51
N ARG A 125 54.16 42.82 4.78
CA ARG A 125 53.26 43.78 5.43
C ARG A 125 53.87 45.17 5.56
N ASN A 126 55.19 45.29 5.53
CA ASN A 126 55.91 46.55 5.65
C ASN A 126 56.27 47.17 4.28
N LEU A 127 55.99 46.47 3.18
CA LEU A 127 56.23 46.98 1.83
C LEU A 127 55.16 47.99 1.39
N SER A 128 55.57 48.94 0.55
CA SER A 128 54.65 49.82 -0.17
C SER A 128 53.81 49.02 -1.18
N GLN A 129 52.62 49.51 -1.54
CA GLN A 129 51.76 48.82 -2.50
C GLN A 129 52.45 48.52 -3.85
N PRO A 130 53.19 49.47 -4.47
CA PRO A 130 53.93 49.18 -5.71
C PRO A 130 55.01 48.10 -5.56
N ASP A 131 55.68 48.03 -4.41
CA ASP A 131 56.69 46.99 -4.15
C ASP A 131 56.03 45.62 -3.93
N ARG A 132 54.84 45.59 -3.31
CA ARG A 132 54.04 44.36 -3.21
C ARG A 132 53.58 43.87 -4.59
N ASP A 133 53.09 44.75 -5.45
CA ASP A 133 52.66 44.37 -6.80
C ASP A 133 53.83 43.85 -7.63
N THR A 134 55.02 44.46 -7.46
CA THR A 134 56.28 43.98 -8.05
C THR A 134 56.59 42.57 -7.55
N PHE A 135 56.53 42.33 -6.24
CA PHE A 135 56.78 41.00 -5.66
C PHE A 135 55.83 39.93 -6.22
N LEU A 136 54.54 40.25 -6.35
CA LEU A 136 53.53 39.33 -6.85
C LEU A 136 53.67 39.01 -8.36
N ALA A 137 54.42 39.83 -9.10
CA ALA A 137 54.69 39.65 -10.52
C ALA A 137 55.92 38.76 -10.81
N ILE A 138 56.73 38.43 -9.79
CA ILE A 138 57.98 37.67 -9.97
C ILE A 138 57.71 36.15 -9.88
N PRO A 139 58.29 35.33 -10.78
CA PRO A 139 58.08 33.89 -10.81
C PRO A 139 58.86 33.14 -9.73
N ILE A 140 58.29 33.06 -8.52
CA ILE A 140 58.93 32.44 -7.35
C ILE A 140 58.21 31.20 -6.81
N PHE A 141 56.93 30.99 -7.15
CA PHE A 141 56.16 29.85 -6.63
C PHE A 141 56.02 28.76 -7.70
N GLU A 142 56.19 27.50 -7.28
CA GLU A 142 55.98 26.36 -8.16
C GLU A 142 54.48 26.09 -8.28
N ALA A 143 54.02 25.96 -9.52
CA ALA A 143 52.66 25.56 -9.84
C ALA A 143 52.64 24.67 -11.08
N GLN A 144 51.56 23.95 -11.26
CA GLN A 144 51.35 23.01 -12.37
C GLN A 144 50.00 23.30 -13.02
N ARG A 145 49.92 23.22 -14.36
CA ARG A 145 48.63 23.30 -15.06
C ARG A 145 47.75 22.10 -14.70
N GLY A 146 46.43 22.26 -14.75
CA GLY A 146 45.56 21.09 -14.78
C GLY A 146 45.84 20.20 -16.01
N GLY A 147 45.49 18.92 -15.94
CA GLY A 147 45.63 17.94 -17.03
C GLY A 147 46.58 16.77 -16.74
N ARG A 148 46.74 15.88 -17.73
CA ARG A 148 47.45 14.58 -17.59
C ARG A 148 48.98 14.69 -17.63
N THR A 149 49.56 15.75 -18.19
CA THR A 149 51.00 15.80 -18.54
C THR A 149 51.62 17.19 -18.31
N SER A 150 51.26 17.85 -17.23
CA SER A 150 51.75 19.19 -16.92
C SER A 150 53.02 19.17 -16.08
N THR A 151 54.06 19.86 -16.56
CA THR A 151 55.29 20.08 -15.80
C THR A 151 55.10 21.21 -14.79
N LYS A 152 55.82 21.12 -13.66
CA LYS A 152 55.89 22.22 -12.69
C LYS A 152 56.69 23.38 -13.29
N ALA A 153 56.18 24.59 -13.12
CA ALA A 153 56.85 25.82 -13.53
C ALA A 153 56.86 26.82 -12.37
N LEU A 154 57.86 27.69 -12.33
CA LEU A 154 57.89 28.84 -11.43
C LEU A 154 57.07 29.96 -12.06
N LEU A 155 56.09 30.48 -11.34
CA LEU A 155 55.12 31.46 -11.85
C LEU A 155 54.90 32.63 -10.89
N PRO A 156 54.45 33.78 -11.41
CA PRO A 156 54.02 34.90 -10.60
C PRO A 156 52.91 34.48 -9.64
N THR A 157 52.94 35.01 -8.42
CA THR A 157 51.89 34.75 -7.41
C THR A 157 50.50 35.13 -7.95
N THR A 158 50.42 36.14 -8.81
CA THR A 158 49.16 36.58 -9.44
C THR A 158 48.53 35.60 -10.44
N GLU A 159 49.26 34.57 -10.90
CA GLU A 159 48.77 33.61 -11.90
C GLU A 159 48.43 32.23 -11.30
N ILE A 160 48.69 32.04 -10.00
CA ILE A 160 48.56 30.78 -9.31
C ILE A 160 47.27 30.75 -8.49
N HIS A 161 46.57 29.62 -8.53
CA HIS A 161 45.52 29.31 -7.58
C HIS A 161 46.02 28.27 -6.58
N MET A 162 45.96 28.58 -5.30
CA MET A 162 46.37 27.67 -4.24
C MET A 162 45.21 26.76 -3.85
N LEU A 163 45.47 25.46 -3.78
CA LEU A 163 44.49 24.48 -3.32
C LEU A 163 44.22 24.62 -1.81
N PRO A 164 43.05 24.16 -1.34
CA PRO A 164 42.73 24.10 0.07
C PRO A 164 43.72 23.22 0.86
N LEU A 165 43.82 23.47 2.16
CA LEU A 165 44.61 22.65 3.07
C LEU A 165 44.13 21.19 3.05
N GLY A 166 45.06 20.25 2.96
CA GLY A 166 44.77 18.80 2.95
C GLY A 166 44.51 18.22 1.56
N VAL A 167 44.38 19.04 0.51
CA VAL A 167 44.26 18.57 -0.86
C VAL A 167 45.63 18.57 -1.55
N GLN A 168 46.03 17.42 -2.07
CA GLN A 168 47.23 17.29 -2.89
C GLN A 168 46.89 17.44 -4.37
N LEU A 169 47.65 18.28 -5.07
CA LEU A 169 47.49 18.55 -6.49
C LEU A 169 47.65 17.28 -7.31
N SER A 170 48.57 16.39 -6.95
CA SER A 170 48.76 15.09 -7.61
C SER A 170 47.48 14.23 -7.65
N SER A 171 46.61 14.35 -6.65
CA SER A 171 45.36 13.59 -6.54
C SER A 171 44.27 14.06 -7.49
N ILE A 172 44.29 15.33 -7.91
CA ILE A 172 43.20 15.96 -8.67
C ILE A 172 43.64 16.67 -9.96
N ALA A 173 44.94 16.81 -10.21
CA ALA A 173 45.51 17.58 -11.33
C ALA A 173 44.89 17.21 -12.68
N ARG A 174 44.69 15.90 -12.92
CA ARG A 174 44.08 15.36 -14.15
C ARG A 174 42.70 15.96 -14.46
N TYR A 175 41.94 16.34 -13.44
CA TYR A 175 40.56 16.83 -13.54
C TYR A 175 40.46 18.35 -13.39
N LEU A 176 41.59 19.06 -13.23
CA LEU A 176 41.62 20.51 -13.18
C LEU A 176 41.73 21.13 -14.59
N PRO A 177 41.27 22.38 -14.79
CA PRO A 177 41.36 23.06 -16.08
C PRO A 177 42.81 23.23 -16.56
N GLN A 178 43.08 22.87 -17.82
CA GLN A 178 44.41 23.00 -18.42
C GLN A 178 44.86 24.46 -18.63
N SER A 179 43.92 25.40 -18.63
CA SER A 179 44.18 26.83 -18.79
C SER A 179 44.67 27.52 -17.50
N THR A 180 44.63 26.83 -16.37
CA THR A 180 44.84 27.44 -15.04
C THR A 180 45.98 26.73 -14.32
N TYR A 181 46.80 27.50 -13.59
CA TYR A 181 47.88 26.97 -12.76
C TYR A 181 47.44 26.82 -11.31
N PHE A 182 47.78 25.67 -10.75
CA PHE A 182 47.45 25.30 -9.38
C PHE A 182 48.71 24.97 -8.60
N ALA A 183 48.70 25.27 -7.30
CA ALA A 183 49.73 24.89 -6.36
C ALA A 183 49.10 24.18 -5.16
N ASP A 184 49.84 23.25 -4.56
CA ASP A 184 49.50 22.69 -3.26
C ASP A 184 49.37 23.80 -2.21
N TYR A 185 48.59 23.54 -1.16
CA TYR A 185 48.56 24.46 -0.02
C TYR A 185 49.97 24.66 0.53
N ASN A 186 50.39 25.93 0.61
CA ASN A 186 51.71 26.30 1.10
C ASN A 186 51.60 27.59 1.93
N PHE A 187 52.07 27.55 3.17
CA PHE A 187 51.98 28.68 4.10
C PHE A 187 52.68 29.96 3.59
N ARG A 188 53.75 29.81 2.81
CA ARG A 188 54.46 30.94 2.20
C ARG A 188 53.63 31.56 1.07
N LEU A 189 53.01 30.72 0.23
CA LEU A 189 52.10 31.19 -0.82
C LEU A 189 50.84 31.85 -0.22
N SER A 190 50.26 31.26 0.83
CA SER A 190 49.09 31.83 1.51
C SER A 190 49.39 33.20 2.12
N THR A 191 50.61 33.40 2.65
CA THR A 191 51.07 34.71 3.15
C THR A 191 51.18 35.74 2.02
N ALA A 192 51.69 35.34 0.86
CA ALA A 192 51.78 36.20 -0.31
C ALA A 192 50.41 36.54 -0.92
N LEU A 193 49.45 35.62 -0.86
CA LEU A 193 48.08 35.78 -1.34
C LEU A 193 47.13 36.47 -0.34
N TYR A 194 47.63 36.91 0.82
CA TYR A 194 46.80 37.54 1.84
C TYR A 194 46.03 38.74 1.27
N GLY A 195 44.69 38.72 1.42
CA GLY A 195 43.79 39.73 0.84
C GLY A 195 43.34 39.45 -0.61
N ARG A 196 43.76 38.34 -1.22
CA ARG A 196 43.32 37.89 -2.55
C ARG A 196 42.54 36.58 -2.47
N SER A 197 41.32 36.66 -1.95
CA SER A 197 40.43 35.50 -1.75
C SER A 197 40.24 34.65 -3.01
N ASN A 198 40.13 35.25 -4.20
CA ASN A 198 39.86 34.53 -5.44
C ASN A 198 40.97 33.56 -5.89
N GLN A 199 42.19 33.69 -5.34
CA GLN A 199 43.33 32.83 -5.65
C GLN A 199 43.57 31.74 -4.59
N MET A 200 43.02 31.93 -3.38
CA MET A 200 43.03 30.93 -2.32
C MET A 200 41.73 30.15 -2.41
N LEU A 201 41.74 29.01 -3.08
CA LEU A 201 40.51 28.27 -3.33
C LEU A 201 39.96 27.72 -2.01
N SER A 202 38.66 27.90 -1.80
CA SER A 202 37.91 27.08 -0.86
C SER A 202 37.71 25.66 -1.43
N HIS A 203 37.23 24.73 -0.61
CA HIS A 203 36.84 23.41 -1.10
C HIS A 203 35.75 23.50 -2.17
N ASP A 204 34.77 24.39 -1.98
CA ASP A 204 33.67 24.58 -2.94
C ASP A 204 34.17 25.15 -4.27
N ASP A 205 35.04 26.17 -4.23
CA ASP A 205 35.63 26.76 -5.44
C ASP A 205 36.46 25.72 -6.22
N MET A 206 37.22 24.90 -5.50
CA MET A 206 37.98 23.80 -6.08
C MET A 206 37.05 22.79 -6.74
N PHE A 207 35.99 22.36 -6.06
CA PHE A 207 35.03 21.40 -6.61
C PHE A 207 34.35 21.95 -7.87
N GLN A 208 33.90 23.21 -7.88
CA GLN A 208 33.30 23.82 -9.06
C GLN A 208 34.24 23.84 -10.27
N ARG A 209 35.56 23.91 -10.05
CA ARG A 209 36.57 23.90 -11.10
C ARG A 209 36.94 22.50 -11.60
N LEU A 210 36.63 21.43 -10.85
CA LEU A 210 36.87 20.06 -11.33
C LEU A 210 35.99 19.75 -12.55
N ARG A 211 36.62 19.26 -13.61
CA ARG A 211 36.00 18.78 -14.84
C ARG A 211 35.97 17.25 -14.80
N LEU A 212 34.95 16.70 -14.16
CA LEU A 212 34.74 15.26 -14.09
C LEU A 212 34.15 14.76 -15.42
N PRO A 213 34.67 13.66 -16.00
CA PRO A 213 34.09 13.07 -17.20
C PRO A 213 32.72 12.45 -16.88
N PRO A 214 31.76 12.43 -17.81
CA PRO A 214 30.44 11.83 -17.57
C PRO A 214 30.50 10.31 -17.36
N HIS A 215 31.51 9.66 -17.95
CA HIS A 215 31.79 8.23 -17.86
C HIS A 215 33.24 7.99 -17.46
N ILE A 216 33.46 7.07 -16.52
CA ILE A 216 34.81 6.66 -16.12
C ILE A 216 35.29 5.55 -17.05
N THR A 217 36.42 5.81 -17.70
CA THR A 217 37.09 4.84 -18.58
C THR A 217 38.02 3.90 -17.79
N ALA A 218 38.43 2.79 -18.43
CA ALA A 218 39.36 1.83 -17.82
C ALA A 218 40.67 2.47 -17.32
N ASP A 219 41.22 3.45 -18.06
CA ASP A 219 42.42 4.20 -17.70
C ASP A 219 42.22 5.08 -16.45
N GLU A 220 40.99 5.52 -16.20
CA GLU A 220 40.68 6.47 -15.13
C GLU A 220 40.44 5.81 -13.78
N HIS A 221 40.06 4.53 -13.76
CA HIS A 221 39.83 3.76 -12.53
C HIS A 221 41.02 3.75 -11.56
N SER A 222 42.25 3.90 -12.06
CA SER A 222 43.45 3.93 -11.22
C SER A 222 43.65 5.28 -10.50
N HIS A 223 43.11 6.38 -11.04
CA HIS A 223 43.35 7.75 -10.52
C HIS A 223 42.12 8.36 -9.86
N PHE A 224 40.92 7.95 -10.29
CA PHE A 224 39.65 8.48 -9.77
C PHE A 224 39.40 8.22 -8.27
N PRO A 225 39.87 7.13 -7.63
CA PRO A 225 39.69 6.92 -6.19
C PRO A 225 40.25 8.06 -5.34
N SER A 226 41.40 8.64 -5.74
CA SER A 226 42.01 9.77 -5.03
C SER A 226 41.13 11.02 -5.07
N VAL A 227 40.44 11.25 -6.19
CA VAL A 227 39.47 12.34 -6.34
C VAL A 227 38.26 12.12 -5.44
N LEU A 228 37.70 10.90 -5.45
CA LEU A 228 36.57 10.55 -4.61
C LEU A 228 36.87 10.72 -3.13
N ARG A 229 38.07 10.35 -2.68
CA ARG A 229 38.51 10.56 -1.30
C ARG A 229 38.56 12.05 -0.93
N VAL A 230 39.07 12.90 -1.82
CA VAL A 230 39.07 14.36 -1.61
C VAL A 230 37.64 14.92 -1.56
N ILE A 231 36.73 14.44 -2.43
CA ILE A 231 35.33 14.88 -2.44
C ILE A 231 34.57 14.44 -1.18
N THR A 232 34.83 13.22 -0.71
CA THR A 232 34.06 12.60 0.38
C THR A 232 34.61 12.85 1.78
N ASP A 233 35.82 13.42 1.90
CA ASP A 233 36.42 13.74 3.19
C ASP A 233 35.74 14.97 3.83
N ARG A 234 34.84 14.70 4.78
CA ARG A 234 34.07 15.71 5.50
C ARG A 234 34.90 16.62 6.43
N ARG A 235 36.18 16.34 6.64
CA ARG A 235 37.09 17.27 7.36
C ARG A 235 37.21 18.63 6.65
N HIS A 236 36.78 18.69 5.41
CA HIS A 236 36.88 19.84 4.52
C HIS A 236 35.73 20.86 4.63
N GLY A 237 34.69 20.58 5.43
CA GLY A 237 33.74 21.59 5.94
C GLY A 237 32.86 22.32 4.91
N GLY A 238 32.71 21.81 3.67
CA GLY A 238 31.86 22.39 2.62
C GLY A 238 30.61 21.57 2.31
N ASP A 239 29.65 22.20 1.63
CA ASP A 239 28.47 21.50 1.09
C ASP A 239 28.89 20.55 -0.04
N LEU A 240 28.27 19.37 -0.07
CA LEU A 240 28.55 18.41 -1.13
C LEU A 240 28.15 18.97 -2.49
N PRO A 241 28.89 18.63 -3.56
CA PRO A 241 28.55 19.09 -4.89
C PRO A 241 27.18 18.52 -5.29
N GLY A 242 26.21 19.39 -5.59
CA GLY A 242 24.87 19.01 -6.08
C GLY A 242 24.85 18.37 -7.49
N ARG A 243 26.02 17.98 -8.00
CA ARG A 243 26.23 17.37 -9.32
C ARG A 243 26.73 15.93 -9.19
N PRO A 244 26.58 15.08 -10.21
CA PRO A 244 27.04 13.70 -10.18
C PRO A 244 28.57 13.57 -10.01
N PHE A 245 29.02 12.65 -9.15
CA PHE A 245 30.44 12.37 -8.96
C PHE A 245 30.77 10.92 -8.56
N ILE A 246 29.78 10.09 -8.22
CA ILE A 246 30.00 8.69 -7.86
C ILE A 246 29.68 7.81 -9.07
N PRO A 247 30.62 6.98 -9.57
CA PRO A 247 30.37 6.11 -10.70
C PRO A 247 29.46 4.94 -10.32
N ASP A 248 28.41 4.74 -11.09
CA ASP A 248 27.57 3.54 -11.06
C ASP A 248 28.27 2.33 -11.71
N MET A 249 27.66 1.15 -11.62
CA MET A 249 28.20 -0.08 -12.21
C MET A 249 28.52 -0.02 -13.71
N ASP A 250 27.89 0.90 -14.46
CA ASP A 250 28.16 1.11 -15.89
C ASP A 250 29.22 2.20 -16.12
N GLY A 251 29.82 2.72 -15.04
CA GLY A 251 30.84 3.76 -15.05
C GLY A 251 30.27 5.18 -15.22
N VAL A 252 28.95 5.37 -15.22
CA VAL A 252 28.30 6.68 -15.35
C VAL A 252 28.34 7.39 -14.01
N LEU A 253 28.72 8.67 -13.99
CA LEU A 253 28.65 9.45 -12.76
C LEU A 253 27.19 9.74 -12.37
N ARG A 254 26.84 9.39 -11.14
CA ARG A 254 25.54 9.62 -10.49
C ARG A 254 25.68 10.51 -9.27
N LYS A 255 24.56 11.10 -8.86
CA LYS A 255 24.48 11.75 -7.56
C LYS A 255 24.41 10.69 -6.45
N PRO A 256 24.94 10.98 -5.25
CA PRO A 256 24.89 10.01 -4.14
C PRO A 256 23.48 9.48 -3.87
N GLU A 257 22.48 10.36 -3.84
CA GLU A 257 21.09 10.02 -3.53
C GLU A 257 20.36 9.15 -4.57
N GLU A 258 20.98 8.95 -5.74
CA GLU A 258 20.48 8.08 -6.83
C GLU A 258 20.99 6.63 -6.69
N LEU A 259 21.98 6.41 -5.82
CA LEU A 259 22.67 5.13 -5.63
C LEU A 259 22.31 4.48 -4.28
N TYR A 260 22.49 3.17 -4.23
CA TYR A 260 22.13 2.32 -3.11
C TYR A 260 23.33 1.51 -2.63
N ASP A 261 23.39 1.25 -1.32
CA ASP A 261 24.42 0.43 -0.72
C ASP A 261 24.23 -1.05 -1.10
N HIS A 262 25.18 -1.58 -1.86
CA HIS A 262 25.21 -2.97 -2.32
C HIS A 262 25.29 -4.02 -1.20
N ARG A 263 25.51 -3.62 0.07
CA ARG A 263 25.53 -4.53 1.23
C ARG A 263 24.14 -4.78 1.82
N VAL A 264 23.15 -3.98 1.43
CA VAL A 264 21.77 -4.10 1.92
C VAL A 264 21.01 -5.08 1.04
N GLU A 265 20.66 -6.25 1.59
CA GLU A 265 20.05 -7.35 0.85
C GLU A 265 18.76 -6.97 0.11
N SER A 266 17.91 -6.13 0.71
CA SER A 266 16.67 -5.68 0.06
C SER A 266 16.91 -4.81 -1.16
N PHE A 267 17.99 -4.01 -1.20
CA PHE A 267 18.37 -3.26 -2.40
C PHE A 267 18.86 -4.20 -3.49
N ILE A 268 19.66 -5.21 -3.14
CA ILE A 268 20.12 -6.23 -4.09
C ILE A 268 18.91 -6.98 -4.67
N ALA A 269 17.98 -7.39 -3.82
CA ALA A 269 16.75 -8.06 -4.23
C ALA A 269 15.91 -7.16 -5.16
N ALA A 270 15.70 -5.89 -4.81
CA ALA A 270 14.89 -4.97 -5.59
C ALA A 270 15.53 -4.53 -6.91
N PHE A 271 16.84 -4.28 -6.93
CA PHE A 271 17.56 -3.70 -8.07
C PHE A 271 18.49 -4.69 -8.78
N GLY A 272 18.36 -6.00 -8.57
CA GLY A 272 19.23 -7.02 -9.16
C GLY A 272 19.37 -6.93 -10.69
N SER A 273 18.31 -6.53 -11.40
CA SER A 273 18.31 -6.27 -12.85
C SER A 273 18.90 -4.91 -13.26
N ARG A 274 19.09 -3.98 -12.30
CA ARG A 274 19.45 -2.58 -12.52
C ARG A 274 20.80 -2.26 -11.86
N GLN A 275 21.88 -2.76 -12.44
CA GLN A 275 23.22 -2.57 -11.86
C GLN A 275 23.60 -1.08 -11.72
N ALA A 276 23.10 -0.20 -12.59
CA ALA A 276 23.26 1.26 -12.53
C ALA A 276 22.78 1.92 -11.21
N LYS A 277 22.04 1.19 -10.36
CA LYS A 277 21.62 1.66 -9.03
C LYS A 277 22.70 1.49 -7.95
N PHE A 278 23.79 0.78 -8.24
CA PHE A 278 24.85 0.50 -7.28
C PHE A 278 26.16 1.19 -7.66
N VAL A 279 26.97 1.48 -6.64
CA VAL A 279 28.34 1.96 -6.81
C VAL A 279 29.17 0.91 -7.55
N HIS A 280 29.97 1.37 -8.51
CA HIS A 280 30.88 0.53 -9.29
C HIS A 280 31.83 -0.30 -8.40
N ARG A 281 32.09 -1.55 -8.80
CA ARG A 281 32.87 -2.53 -8.01
C ARG A 281 34.21 -2.00 -7.50
N ASN A 282 34.96 -1.29 -8.35
CA ASN A 282 36.28 -0.74 -8.02
C ASN A 282 36.30 0.27 -6.86
N TYR A 283 35.15 0.83 -6.45
CA TYR A 283 35.09 1.84 -5.40
C TYR A 283 34.32 1.37 -4.15
N ARG A 284 33.85 0.12 -4.13
CA ARG A 284 33.04 -0.41 -3.02
C ARG A 284 33.81 -0.49 -1.69
N THR A 285 35.15 -0.48 -1.72
CA THR A 285 35.97 -0.40 -0.50
C THR A 285 35.73 0.89 0.29
N ASP A 286 35.34 1.97 -0.37
CA ASP A 286 35.08 3.28 0.25
C ASP A 286 33.57 3.53 0.44
N ILE A 287 32.73 2.49 0.41
CA ILE A 287 31.25 2.62 0.47
C ILE A 287 30.75 3.40 1.68
N ASP A 288 31.37 3.26 2.85
CA ASP A 288 30.97 3.99 4.05
C ASP A 288 31.17 5.51 3.88
N SER A 289 32.17 5.92 3.11
CA SER A 289 32.36 7.33 2.73
C SER A 289 31.25 7.81 1.81
N PHE A 290 30.75 6.96 0.92
CA PHE A 290 29.65 7.28 0.03
C PHE A 290 28.30 7.36 0.76
N VAL A 291 28.05 6.45 1.70
CA VAL A 291 26.87 6.51 2.57
C VAL A 291 26.85 7.81 3.37
N ARG A 292 28.00 8.22 3.92
CA ARG A 292 28.11 9.52 4.61
C ARG A 292 27.77 10.71 3.72
N VAL A 293 27.88 10.61 2.40
CA VAL A 293 27.58 11.74 1.48
C VAL A 293 26.24 11.60 0.76
N GLY A 294 25.43 10.59 1.09
CA GLY A 294 24.04 10.49 0.62
C GLY A 294 23.70 9.22 -0.15
N VAL A 295 24.63 8.28 -0.36
CA VAL A 295 24.27 6.95 -0.87
C VAL A 295 23.32 6.28 0.11
N ARG A 296 22.18 5.80 -0.40
CA ARG A 296 21.11 5.28 0.44
C ARG A 296 21.52 3.95 1.07
N LYS A 297 21.43 3.90 2.39
CA LYS A 297 21.65 2.69 3.19
C LYS A 297 20.40 2.28 3.95
N ASP A 298 19.65 3.27 4.45
CA ASP A 298 18.47 3.02 5.26
C ASP A 298 17.23 2.79 4.38
N LEU A 299 16.37 1.88 4.81
CA LEU A 299 15.07 1.60 4.19
C LEU A 299 14.00 2.47 4.83
N ASP A 300 13.83 3.68 4.31
CA ASP A 300 12.68 4.55 4.62
C ASP A 300 11.48 4.25 3.70
N ALA A 301 10.31 4.84 4.00
CA ALA A 301 9.10 4.63 3.20
C ALA A 301 9.28 5.01 1.70
N PRO A 302 9.85 6.18 1.35
CA PRO A 302 10.11 6.53 -0.06
C PRO A 302 11.03 5.53 -0.77
N THR A 303 12.03 5.02 -0.07
CA THR A 303 12.96 4.03 -0.61
C THR A 303 12.29 2.68 -0.82
N LEU A 304 11.45 2.23 0.13
CA LEU A 304 10.64 1.01 -0.04
C LEU A 304 9.73 1.09 -1.26
N ILE A 305 9.05 2.22 -1.47
CA ILE A 305 8.21 2.43 -2.66
C ILE A 305 9.06 2.33 -3.93
N THR A 306 10.25 2.93 -3.94
CA THR A 306 11.16 2.87 -5.10
C THR A 306 11.59 1.43 -5.40
N CYS A 307 11.86 0.63 -4.37
CA CYS A 307 12.17 -0.80 -4.50
C CYS A 307 10.97 -1.60 -5.03
N VAL A 308 9.77 -1.36 -4.50
CA VAL A 308 8.53 -2.02 -4.96
C VAL A 308 8.25 -1.72 -6.43
N VAL A 309 8.38 -0.46 -6.86
CA VAL A 309 8.20 -0.04 -8.25
C VAL A 309 9.22 -0.72 -9.17
N ALA A 310 10.47 -0.83 -8.72
CA ALA A 310 11.53 -1.48 -9.50
C ALA A 310 11.24 -2.98 -9.72
N LEU A 311 10.77 -3.69 -8.69
CA LEU A 311 10.38 -5.10 -8.80
C LEU A 311 9.18 -5.27 -9.74
N ASP A 312 8.14 -4.47 -9.56
CA ASP A 312 6.94 -4.52 -10.39
C ASP A 312 7.22 -4.22 -11.88
N GLU A 313 8.14 -3.30 -12.18
CA GLU A 313 8.65 -3.10 -13.54
C GLU A 313 9.43 -4.30 -14.10
N ASP A 314 10.19 -5.02 -13.25
CA ASP A 314 10.92 -6.23 -13.67
C ASP A 314 9.94 -7.35 -14.05
N VAL A 315 8.87 -7.52 -13.24
CA VAL A 315 7.76 -8.43 -13.51
C VAL A 315 7.17 -8.17 -14.88
N ARG A 316 6.78 -6.93 -15.17
CA ARG A 316 6.17 -6.57 -16.46
C ARG A 316 7.09 -6.75 -17.66
N ARG A 317 8.41 -6.73 -17.46
CA ARG A 317 9.40 -6.96 -18.53
C ARG A 317 9.79 -8.43 -18.71
N GLY A 318 9.23 -9.34 -17.89
CA GLY A 318 9.58 -10.76 -17.91
C GLY A 318 10.99 -11.07 -17.38
N GLY A 319 11.63 -10.11 -16.70
CA GLY A 319 12.97 -10.25 -16.12
C GLY A 319 12.93 -10.63 -14.64
N PHE A 320 11.92 -11.38 -14.25
CA PHE A 320 11.52 -11.58 -12.86
C PHE A 320 12.05 -12.90 -12.27
N ASP A 321 12.37 -12.85 -10.98
CA ASP A 321 12.95 -13.94 -10.21
C ASP A 321 12.17 -14.06 -8.89
N TRP A 322 11.53 -15.21 -8.68
CA TRP A 322 10.75 -15.50 -7.47
C TRP A 322 11.59 -15.39 -6.20
N ASP A 323 12.87 -15.80 -6.26
CA ASP A 323 13.79 -15.71 -5.11
C ASP A 323 14.03 -14.25 -4.70
N ARG A 324 14.10 -13.33 -5.67
CA ARG A 324 14.25 -11.89 -5.41
C ARG A 324 13.02 -11.31 -4.71
N ALA A 325 11.80 -11.65 -5.15
CA ALA A 325 10.59 -11.17 -4.48
C ALA A 325 10.44 -11.77 -3.08
N THR A 326 10.76 -13.05 -2.91
CA THR A 326 10.76 -13.70 -1.60
C THR A 326 11.74 -13.03 -0.63
N GLY A 327 12.98 -12.78 -1.07
CA GLY A 327 13.97 -12.07 -0.27
C GLY A 327 13.56 -10.63 0.06
N PHE A 328 13.01 -9.89 -0.90
CA PHE A 328 12.52 -8.53 -0.65
C PHE A 328 11.30 -8.50 0.27
N TRP A 329 10.34 -9.40 0.07
CA TRP A 329 9.11 -9.48 0.87
C TRP A 329 9.41 -9.78 2.34
N ALA A 330 10.37 -10.67 2.62
CA ALA A 330 10.80 -10.96 4.00
C ALA A 330 11.28 -9.68 4.70
N VAL A 331 12.12 -8.87 4.04
CA VAL A 331 12.62 -7.61 4.61
C VAL A 331 11.51 -6.55 4.67
N PHE A 332 10.64 -6.49 3.67
CA PHE A 332 9.50 -5.56 3.65
C PHE A 332 8.58 -5.83 4.84
N ALA A 333 8.20 -7.09 5.06
CA ALA A 333 7.29 -7.49 6.12
C ALA A 333 7.84 -7.21 7.54
N ASP A 334 9.17 -7.21 7.72
CA ASP A 334 9.80 -6.93 9.01
C ASP A 334 10.25 -5.45 9.17
N SER A 335 10.08 -4.61 8.15
CA SER A 335 10.59 -3.24 8.17
C SER A 335 9.69 -2.26 8.92
N ASN A 336 10.26 -1.52 9.87
CA ASN A 336 9.54 -0.44 10.57
C ASN A 336 9.09 0.70 9.64
N ALA A 337 9.73 0.89 8.48
CA ALA A 337 9.32 1.92 7.53
C ALA A 337 7.95 1.65 6.89
N VAL A 338 7.43 0.43 7.00
CA VAL A 338 6.06 0.12 6.59
C VAL A 338 5.02 0.90 7.39
N ARG A 339 5.35 1.37 8.62
CA ARG A 339 4.47 2.22 9.44
C ARG A 339 4.07 3.53 8.77
N GLU A 340 4.95 4.04 7.91
CA GLU A 340 4.75 5.30 7.22
C GLU A 340 4.09 5.11 5.85
N LEU A 341 3.87 3.86 5.43
CA LEU A 341 3.27 3.53 4.13
C LEU A 341 1.76 3.41 4.22
N GLN A 342 1.08 4.01 3.25
CA GLN A 342 -0.34 3.75 3.00
C GLN A 342 -0.48 2.58 2.01
N LEU A 343 -1.35 1.62 2.33
CA LEU A 343 -1.59 0.44 1.49
C LEU A 343 -1.94 0.83 0.03
N ASN A 344 -2.75 1.86 -0.16
CA ASN A 344 -3.17 2.34 -1.49
C ASN A 344 -1.99 2.74 -2.40
N THR A 345 -0.87 3.19 -1.82
CA THR A 345 0.33 3.58 -2.57
C THR A 345 1.02 2.38 -3.21
N ILE A 346 0.88 1.19 -2.63
CA ILE A 346 1.52 -0.04 -3.10
C ILE A 346 0.54 -1.10 -3.60
N ALA A 347 -0.77 -0.84 -3.48
CA ALA A 347 -1.83 -1.83 -3.63
C ALA A 347 -1.87 -2.53 -5.01
N ASN A 348 -1.36 -1.86 -6.05
CA ASN A 348 -1.38 -2.35 -7.43
C ASN A 348 0.00 -2.84 -7.94
N PHE A 349 1.06 -2.69 -7.14
CA PHE A 349 2.39 -3.12 -7.55
C PHE A 349 2.58 -4.60 -7.24
N ARG A 350 3.12 -5.35 -8.19
CA ARG A 350 3.41 -6.79 -8.05
C ARG A 350 4.82 -7.01 -7.54
N PHE A 351 4.93 -7.44 -6.30
CA PHE A 351 6.22 -7.71 -5.67
C PHE A 351 6.13 -8.76 -4.57
N ILE A 352 4.92 -9.27 -4.27
CA ILE A 352 4.69 -10.19 -3.16
C ILE A 352 4.56 -11.60 -3.75
N PRO A 353 5.38 -12.57 -3.32
CA PRO A 353 5.20 -13.96 -3.73
C PRO A 353 3.87 -14.49 -3.19
N TYR A 354 3.29 -15.49 -3.86
CA TYR A 354 2.01 -16.08 -3.44
C TYR A 354 2.01 -17.60 -3.50
N ASN A 355 1.10 -18.22 -2.77
CA ASN A 355 0.91 -19.67 -2.87
C ASN A 355 0.16 -20.02 -4.16
N THR A 356 0.83 -20.70 -5.09
CA THR A 356 0.24 -21.12 -6.38
C THR A 356 -0.91 -22.10 -6.19
N HIS A 357 -0.92 -22.83 -5.08
CA HIS A 357 -2.01 -23.75 -4.73
C HIS A 357 -3.14 -22.94 -4.10
N ARG A 358 -4.15 -22.61 -4.91
CA ARG A 358 -5.31 -21.80 -4.51
C ARG A 358 -6.24 -22.51 -3.54
N HIS A 359 -6.32 -23.84 -3.63
CA HIS A 359 -7.21 -24.68 -2.85
C HIS A 359 -6.64 -26.10 -2.76
N ASP A 360 -6.91 -26.81 -1.67
CA ASP A 360 -6.33 -28.14 -1.41
C ASP A 360 -6.96 -29.25 -2.26
N ILE A 361 -8.18 -29.05 -2.76
CA ILE A 361 -8.86 -30.01 -3.65
C ILE A 361 -8.32 -29.87 -5.10
N PRO A 362 -7.86 -30.97 -5.72
CA PRO A 362 -7.51 -31.00 -7.13
C PRO A 362 -8.66 -30.56 -8.04
N GLY A 363 -8.38 -29.68 -9.00
CA GLY A 363 -9.37 -29.14 -9.95
C GLY A 363 -10.11 -27.90 -9.45
N PHE A 364 -10.21 -27.65 -8.13
CA PHE A 364 -10.85 -26.42 -7.64
C PHE A 364 -10.08 -25.17 -8.05
N ALA A 365 -8.75 -25.24 -8.05
CA ALA A 365 -7.90 -24.13 -8.45
C ALA A 365 -8.16 -23.64 -9.89
N GLU A 366 -8.76 -24.44 -10.77
CA GLU A 366 -9.07 -24.07 -12.16
C GLU A 366 -10.19 -23.02 -12.26
N PHE A 367 -11.05 -22.94 -11.23
CA PHE A 367 -12.11 -21.93 -11.12
C PHE A 367 -11.62 -20.61 -10.54
N ALA A 368 -10.36 -20.56 -10.09
CA ALA A 368 -9.77 -19.33 -9.60
C ALA A 368 -9.43 -18.40 -10.78
N ARG A 369 -9.69 -17.11 -10.60
CA ARG A 369 -9.32 -16.09 -11.57
C ARG A 369 -7.81 -16.16 -11.84
N PRO A 370 -7.38 -16.23 -13.12
CA PRO A 370 -5.96 -16.27 -13.44
C PRO A 370 -5.31 -14.96 -13.01
N LEU A 371 -4.16 -15.07 -12.36
CA LEU A 371 -3.27 -13.93 -12.15
C LEU A 371 -2.45 -13.70 -13.41
N GLN A 372 -2.09 -12.45 -13.67
CA GLN A 372 -1.30 -12.10 -14.87
C GLN A 372 0.09 -12.73 -14.84
N ASP A 373 0.66 -12.90 -13.64
CA ASP A 373 2.01 -13.40 -13.43
C ASP A 373 1.99 -14.67 -12.55
N PRO A 374 2.77 -15.71 -12.88
CA PRO A 374 2.66 -17.03 -12.25
C PRO A 374 3.17 -17.08 -10.80
N ASP A 375 3.98 -16.11 -10.39
CA ASP A 375 4.85 -16.24 -9.21
C ASP A 375 4.76 -15.06 -8.22
N VAL A 376 4.19 -13.93 -8.66
CA VAL A 376 4.00 -12.74 -7.84
C VAL A 376 2.66 -12.09 -8.05
N ALA A 377 2.19 -11.46 -6.98
CA ALA A 377 0.92 -10.78 -6.90
C ALA A 377 1.10 -9.40 -6.27
N SER A 378 0.11 -8.56 -6.52
CA SER A 378 -0.08 -7.30 -5.81
C SER A 378 -0.83 -7.51 -4.50
N PRO A 379 -0.73 -6.57 -3.54
CA PRO A 379 -1.51 -6.62 -2.30
C PRO A 379 -3.03 -6.83 -2.50
N ARG A 380 -3.59 -6.30 -3.60
CA ARG A 380 -5.03 -6.46 -3.94
C ARG A 380 -5.42 -7.83 -4.44
N GLU A 381 -4.45 -8.55 -5.02
CA GLU A 381 -4.63 -9.91 -5.54
C GLU A 381 -4.47 -10.95 -4.42
N LEU A 382 -4.11 -10.52 -3.19
CA LEU A 382 -3.82 -11.40 -2.07
C LEU A 382 -4.86 -11.35 -0.95
N VAL A 383 -5.00 -12.47 -0.25
CA VAL A 383 -5.86 -12.67 0.92
C VAL A 383 -5.09 -13.38 2.04
N ARG A 384 -5.42 -13.02 3.29
CA ARG A 384 -4.95 -13.74 4.48
C ARG A 384 -5.52 -15.15 4.51
N ALA A 385 -4.76 -16.09 5.11
CA ALA A 385 -5.18 -17.48 5.24
C ALA A 385 -6.55 -17.64 5.93
N GLU A 386 -6.84 -16.79 6.93
CA GLU A 386 -8.12 -16.80 7.67
C GLU A 386 -9.36 -16.45 6.82
N HIS A 387 -9.16 -15.74 5.70
CA HIS A 387 -10.22 -15.36 4.77
C HIS A 387 -10.17 -16.14 3.45
N ALA A 388 -9.21 -17.06 3.27
CA ALA A 388 -9.09 -17.85 2.05
C ALA A 388 -10.39 -18.61 1.69
N PRO A 389 -11.08 -19.29 2.63
CA PRO A 389 -12.29 -20.05 2.31
C PRO A 389 -13.46 -19.24 1.72
N VAL A 390 -13.42 -17.90 1.83
CA VAL A 390 -14.53 -17.03 1.39
C VAL A 390 -14.21 -16.24 0.11
N VAL A 391 -13.01 -16.43 -0.47
CA VAL A 391 -12.57 -15.61 -1.61
C VAL A 391 -11.48 -16.24 -2.48
N TRP A 392 -11.11 -17.51 -2.28
CA TRP A 392 -9.99 -18.14 -2.98
C TRP A 392 -10.17 -18.19 -4.51
N THR A 393 -11.42 -18.11 -5.02
CA THR A 393 -11.66 -18.00 -6.48
C THR A 393 -11.31 -16.61 -7.02
N GLN A 394 -11.23 -15.58 -6.16
CA GLN A 394 -10.95 -14.20 -6.56
C GLN A 394 -9.52 -13.74 -6.20
N ARG A 395 -8.92 -14.30 -5.15
CA ARG A 395 -7.62 -13.88 -4.63
C ARG A 395 -6.73 -15.07 -4.27
N ALA A 396 -5.42 -14.87 -4.42
CA ALA A 396 -4.39 -15.81 -3.99
C ALA A 396 -4.09 -15.66 -2.49
N CYS A 397 -3.52 -16.69 -1.86
CA CYS A 397 -3.06 -16.60 -0.48
C CYS A 397 -1.60 -16.15 -0.40
N PHE A 398 -1.26 -15.43 0.67
CA PHE A 398 0.13 -15.25 1.06
C PHE A 398 0.80 -16.62 1.28
N PRO A 399 2.10 -16.78 0.95
CA PRO A 399 2.81 -18.04 1.07
C PRO A 399 3.04 -18.43 2.54
N THR A 400 3.13 -17.43 3.43
CA THR A 400 3.24 -17.58 4.87
C THR A 400 2.23 -16.66 5.55
N SER A 401 1.90 -16.96 6.82
CA SER A 401 1.06 -16.06 7.61
C SER A 401 1.73 -14.70 7.77
N LEU A 402 0.94 -13.63 7.65
CA LEU A 402 1.45 -12.27 7.83
C LEU A 402 2.01 -12.10 9.25
N PRO A 403 3.20 -11.51 9.42
CA PRO A 403 3.71 -11.15 10.74
C PRO A 403 2.73 -10.23 11.48
N THR A 404 2.58 -10.42 12.78
CA THR A 404 1.66 -9.63 13.64
C THR A 404 1.85 -8.13 13.47
N PHE A 405 3.10 -7.69 13.28
CA PHE A 405 3.45 -6.31 13.04
C PHE A 405 2.79 -5.72 11.77
N ILE A 406 2.85 -6.44 10.65
CA ILE A 406 2.22 -6.00 9.38
C ILE A 406 0.71 -5.97 9.51
N SER A 407 0.11 -6.98 10.15
CA SER A 407 -1.34 -7.01 10.38
C SER A 407 -1.81 -5.83 11.25
N MET A 408 -0.98 -5.33 12.15
CA MET A 408 -1.27 -4.15 12.99
C MET A 408 -1.12 -2.83 12.20
N VAL A 409 -0.08 -2.72 11.37
CA VAL A 409 0.22 -1.49 10.63
C VAL A 409 -0.63 -1.33 9.37
N MET A 410 -0.99 -2.44 8.72
CA MET A 410 -1.82 -2.50 7.53
C MET A 410 -3.02 -3.45 7.77
N PRO A 411 -3.99 -3.04 8.60
CA PRO A 411 -5.11 -3.90 8.98
C PRO A 411 -5.97 -4.36 7.80
N ASP A 412 -6.05 -3.55 6.73
CA ASP A 412 -6.83 -3.87 5.53
C ASP A 412 -6.09 -4.80 4.54
N LEU A 413 -4.79 -5.04 4.74
CA LEU A 413 -4.00 -5.88 3.84
C LEU A 413 -4.49 -7.33 3.89
N GLY A 414 -4.94 -7.85 2.74
CA GLY A 414 -5.44 -9.21 2.63
C GLY A 414 -6.84 -9.43 3.18
N VAL A 415 -7.60 -8.37 3.45
CA VAL A 415 -9.03 -8.43 3.75
C VAL A 415 -9.83 -8.38 2.44
N PRO A 416 -10.76 -9.32 2.20
CA PRO A 416 -11.60 -9.31 1.00
C PRO A 416 -12.63 -8.19 1.06
N THR A 417 -13.03 -7.70 -0.11
CA THR A 417 -14.19 -6.81 -0.21
C THR A 417 -15.47 -7.62 -0.26
N THR A 418 -16.58 -7.05 0.21
CA THR A 418 -17.90 -7.71 0.19
C THR A 418 -18.33 -8.12 -1.23
N GLU A 419 -18.03 -7.31 -2.24
CA GLU A 419 -18.27 -7.64 -3.66
C GLU A 419 -17.53 -8.93 -4.07
N GLN A 420 -16.26 -9.06 -3.69
CA GLN A 420 -15.46 -10.25 -4.02
C GLN A 420 -16.01 -11.51 -3.35
N VAL A 421 -16.50 -11.42 -2.11
CA VAL A 421 -17.11 -12.56 -1.41
C VAL A 421 -18.42 -12.98 -2.07
N VAL A 422 -19.22 -12.03 -2.56
CA VAL A 422 -20.45 -12.35 -3.33
C VAL A 422 -20.12 -12.96 -4.68
N ASN A 423 -19.11 -12.45 -5.41
CA ASN A 423 -18.63 -13.06 -6.65
C ASN A 423 -18.09 -14.47 -6.40
N HIS A 424 -17.41 -14.69 -5.26
CA HIS A 424 -16.94 -16.00 -4.85
C HIS A 424 -18.12 -16.97 -4.64
N LEU A 425 -19.14 -16.56 -3.89
CA LEU A 425 -20.36 -17.35 -3.67
C LEU A 425 -21.03 -17.75 -4.99
N GLU A 426 -21.10 -16.81 -5.95
CA GLU A 426 -21.65 -17.07 -7.27
C GLU A 426 -20.91 -18.19 -8.01
N ILE A 427 -19.57 -18.17 -8.01
CA ILE A 427 -18.76 -19.24 -8.63
C ILE A 427 -18.93 -20.57 -7.87
N LEU A 428 -18.91 -20.53 -6.52
CA LEU A 428 -19.12 -21.74 -5.71
C LEU A 428 -20.45 -22.42 -6.06
N ALA A 429 -21.54 -21.65 -6.15
CA ALA A 429 -22.88 -22.16 -6.38
C ALA A 429 -23.16 -22.55 -7.85
N THR A 430 -22.67 -21.76 -8.80
CA THR A 430 -23.08 -21.89 -10.22
C THR A 430 -22.09 -22.63 -11.11
N GLU A 431 -20.80 -22.66 -10.75
CA GLU A 431 -19.75 -23.29 -11.57
C GLU A 431 -19.18 -24.55 -10.90
N ILE A 432 -18.89 -24.48 -9.60
CA ILE A 432 -18.21 -25.57 -8.86
C ILE A 432 -19.22 -26.60 -8.35
N ALA A 433 -20.27 -26.18 -7.65
CA ALA A 433 -21.25 -27.10 -7.06
C ALA A 433 -21.90 -28.08 -8.07
N PRO A 434 -22.21 -27.70 -9.32
CA PRO A 434 -22.73 -28.65 -10.31
C PRO A 434 -21.76 -29.77 -10.68
N GLN A 435 -20.45 -29.51 -10.62
CA GLN A 435 -19.40 -30.48 -10.96
C GLN A 435 -18.96 -31.32 -9.76
N TYR A 436 -19.15 -30.81 -8.55
CA TYR A 436 -18.73 -31.44 -7.30
C TYR A 436 -19.88 -31.51 -6.27
N PRO A 437 -21.00 -32.16 -6.59
CA PRO A 437 -22.12 -32.27 -5.67
C PRO A 437 -21.72 -33.03 -4.39
N ARG A 438 -22.23 -32.60 -3.24
CA ARG A 438 -21.99 -33.23 -1.93
C ARG A 438 -20.52 -33.24 -1.48
N ASN A 439 -19.69 -32.36 -2.01
CA ASN A 439 -18.31 -32.23 -1.58
C ASN A 439 -18.20 -31.52 -0.22
N HIS A 440 -17.52 -32.13 0.75
CA HIS A 440 -17.41 -31.60 2.12
C HIS A 440 -16.58 -30.31 2.23
N SER A 441 -15.51 -30.14 1.44
CA SER A 441 -14.73 -28.90 1.50
C SER A 441 -15.47 -27.75 0.83
N LEU A 442 -16.19 -28.00 -0.27
CA LEU A 442 -17.09 -27.01 -0.86
C LEU A 442 -18.19 -26.59 0.13
N GLN A 443 -18.76 -27.55 0.86
CA GLN A 443 -19.71 -27.26 1.93
C GLN A 443 -19.08 -26.37 3.01
N HIS A 444 -17.85 -26.66 3.44
CA HIS A 444 -17.13 -25.83 4.40
C HIS A 444 -16.97 -24.39 3.89
N ASP A 445 -16.54 -24.20 2.65
CA ASP A 445 -16.35 -22.87 2.04
C ASP A 445 -17.67 -22.11 1.91
N LEU A 446 -18.76 -22.80 1.54
CA LEU A 446 -20.11 -22.22 1.48
C LEU A 446 -20.58 -21.73 2.86
N ILE A 447 -20.43 -22.54 3.90
CA ILE A 447 -20.81 -22.16 5.28
C ILE A 447 -19.99 -20.94 5.73
N LYS A 448 -18.66 -20.97 5.51
CA LYS A 448 -17.79 -19.84 5.84
C LYS A 448 -18.18 -18.57 5.08
N THR A 449 -18.58 -18.71 3.82
CA THR A 449 -19.01 -17.60 2.98
C THR A 449 -20.33 -17.01 3.48
N TYR A 450 -21.32 -17.84 3.82
CA TYR A 450 -22.58 -17.36 4.41
C TYR A 450 -22.37 -16.69 5.77
N ASP A 451 -21.54 -17.27 6.64
CA ASP A 451 -21.20 -16.70 7.95
C ASP A 451 -20.53 -15.33 7.80
N TRP A 452 -19.59 -15.19 6.85
CA TRP A 452 -18.92 -13.93 6.57
C TRP A 452 -19.89 -12.87 6.03
N LEU A 453 -20.75 -13.23 5.07
CA LEU A 453 -21.75 -12.31 4.51
C LEU A 453 -22.78 -11.87 5.55
N ARG A 454 -23.16 -12.78 6.47
CA ARG A 454 -24.04 -12.45 7.60
C ARG A 454 -23.39 -11.43 8.54
N ALA A 455 -22.09 -11.57 8.82
CA ALA A 455 -21.36 -10.59 9.61
C ALA A 455 -21.25 -9.21 8.93
N HIS A 456 -21.31 -9.16 7.59
CA HIS A 456 -21.19 -7.95 6.76
C HIS A 456 -22.49 -7.57 6.05
N ILE A 457 -23.63 -7.91 6.66
CA ILE A 457 -24.96 -7.87 6.06
C ILE A 457 -25.34 -6.52 5.42
N ARG A 458 -24.94 -5.40 6.02
CA ARG A 458 -25.26 -4.05 5.54
C ARG A 458 -24.61 -3.75 4.18
N GLU A 459 -23.37 -4.18 3.99
CA GLU A 459 -22.64 -4.00 2.73
C GLU A 459 -23.04 -5.06 1.70
N ALA A 460 -23.29 -6.29 2.15
CA ALA A 460 -23.64 -7.41 1.29
C ALA A 460 -24.97 -7.20 0.58
N GLY A 461 -25.89 -6.46 1.21
CA GLY A 461 -27.26 -6.33 0.73
C GLY A 461 -27.39 -5.80 -0.70
N HIS A 462 -26.62 -4.77 -1.07
CA HIS A 462 -26.66 -4.23 -2.43
C HIS A 462 -26.23 -5.27 -3.48
N TYR A 463 -25.13 -5.97 -3.23
CA TYR A 463 -24.56 -6.96 -4.16
C TYR A 463 -25.41 -8.23 -4.27
N LEU A 464 -26.05 -8.65 -3.17
CA LEU A 464 -26.96 -9.80 -3.14
C LEU A 464 -28.31 -9.50 -3.79
N ALA A 465 -28.88 -8.31 -3.57
CA ALA A 465 -30.15 -7.92 -4.19
C ALA A 465 -30.06 -7.87 -5.73
N GLN A 466 -28.91 -7.44 -6.28
CA GLN A 466 -28.63 -7.50 -7.72
C GLN A 466 -28.64 -8.94 -8.28
N ARG A 467 -28.37 -9.93 -7.42
CA ARG A 467 -28.33 -11.36 -7.75
C ARG A 467 -29.52 -12.13 -7.18
N SER A 468 -30.63 -11.44 -6.93
CA SER A 468 -31.81 -12.03 -6.29
C SER A 468 -32.47 -13.19 -7.08
N ASN A 469 -32.18 -13.30 -8.38
CA ASN A 469 -32.63 -14.40 -9.23
C ASN A 469 -31.60 -15.54 -9.35
N SER A 470 -30.35 -15.34 -8.90
CA SER A 470 -29.28 -16.34 -9.02
C SER A 470 -29.47 -17.45 -7.99
N LEU A 471 -29.19 -18.70 -8.38
CA LEU A 471 -29.35 -19.89 -7.52
C LEU A 471 -28.22 -20.02 -6.50
N LEU A 472 -28.11 -19.05 -5.59
CA LEU A 472 -26.99 -18.91 -4.67
C LEU A 472 -27.16 -19.66 -3.34
N TRP A 473 -28.37 -20.12 -3.02
CA TRP A 473 -28.70 -20.61 -1.69
C TRP A 473 -28.97 -22.11 -1.69
N LEU A 474 -28.15 -22.85 -0.96
CA LEU A 474 -28.30 -24.30 -0.80
C LEU A 474 -29.40 -24.61 0.22
N ASN A 475 -30.62 -24.85 -0.26
CA ASN A 475 -31.82 -25.01 0.56
C ASN A 475 -32.09 -26.50 0.87
N VAL A 476 -31.36 -27.04 1.85
CA VAL A 476 -31.43 -28.45 2.27
C VAL A 476 -31.67 -28.57 3.78
N THR A 477 -32.28 -29.68 4.21
CA THR A 477 -32.44 -30.00 5.64
C THR A 477 -31.14 -30.56 6.21
N ASN A 478 -30.52 -31.51 5.51
CA ASN A 478 -29.20 -32.05 5.83
C ASN A 478 -28.23 -31.89 4.68
N TRP A 479 -26.96 -31.66 5.01
CA TRP A 479 -25.88 -31.50 4.01
C TRP A 479 -25.61 -32.78 3.18
N THR A 480 -26.06 -33.92 3.69
CA THR A 480 -26.00 -35.24 3.04
C THR A 480 -27.09 -35.45 2.00
N ASP A 481 -28.14 -34.62 2.00
CA ASP A 481 -29.26 -34.74 1.10
C ASP A 481 -28.84 -34.42 -0.34
N GLU A 482 -29.74 -34.61 -1.29
CA GLU A 482 -29.53 -34.06 -2.63
C GLU A 482 -29.52 -32.53 -2.58
N TRP A 483 -28.50 -31.93 -3.18
CA TRP A 483 -28.28 -30.49 -3.09
C TRP A 483 -29.28 -29.72 -3.96
N THR A 484 -30.22 -29.04 -3.31
CA THR A 484 -31.24 -28.22 -3.96
C THR A 484 -30.92 -26.74 -3.83
N TRP A 485 -30.49 -26.13 -4.93
CA TRP A 485 -30.15 -24.71 -5.01
C TRP A 485 -31.38 -23.86 -5.35
N ARG A 486 -31.53 -22.73 -4.65
CA ARG A 486 -32.64 -21.78 -4.82
C ARG A 486 -32.12 -20.34 -4.90
N SER A 487 -32.88 -19.49 -5.58
CA SER A 487 -32.67 -18.05 -5.54
C SER A 487 -33.38 -17.44 -4.33
N SER A 488 -32.94 -16.26 -3.88
CA SER A 488 -33.56 -15.61 -2.70
C SER A 488 -35.04 -15.33 -2.92
N LYS A 489 -35.45 -14.94 -4.14
CA LYS A 489 -36.88 -14.70 -4.45
C LYS A 489 -37.78 -15.92 -4.33
N GLN A 490 -37.21 -17.11 -4.53
CA GLN A 490 -37.94 -18.37 -4.42
C GLN A 490 -38.12 -18.83 -2.97
N LEU A 491 -37.41 -18.20 -2.02
CA LEU A 491 -37.40 -18.60 -0.61
C LEU A 491 -38.40 -17.77 0.19
N ILE A 492 -39.30 -18.48 0.90
CA ILE A 492 -40.31 -17.87 1.76
C ILE A 492 -40.21 -18.47 3.17
N PHE A 493 -39.97 -17.62 4.16
CA PHE A 493 -39.99 -18.00 5.57
C PHE A 493 -41.42 -18.23 6.05
N ASP A 494 -41.57 -19.19 6.98
CA ASP A 494 -42.84 -19.60 7.59
C ASP A 494 -43.86 -20.18 6.59
N LEU A 495 -43.39 -20.68 5.44
CA LEU A 495 -44.21 -21.39 4.48
C LEU A 495 -44.39 -22.86 4.93
N ARG A 496 -45.64 -23.29 5.12
CA ARG A 496 -45.90 -24.65 5.64
C ARG A 496 -45.64 -25.76 4.60
N TYR A 497 -45.80 -25.45 3.33
CA TYR A 497 -45.69 -26.39 2.22
C TYR A 497 -45.05 -25.71 1.01
N ASP A 498 -44.10 -26.36 0.35
CA ASP A 498 -43.52 -25.87 -0.90
C ASP A 498 -44.62 -25.75 -1.98
N ASP A 499 -44.51 -24.72 -2.82
CA ASP A 499 -45.35 -24.48 -4.00
C ASP A 499 -44.46 -24.42 -5.27
N PRO A 500 -44.17 -25.59 -5.87
CA PRO A 500 -43.33 -25.67 -7.07
C PRO A 500 -43.93 -24.98 -8.29
N GLN A 501 -45.26 -24.79 -8.35
CA GLN A 501 -45.93 -24.22 -9.52
C GLN A 501 -45.65 -22.72 -9.65
N ASN A 502 -45.62 -22.00 -8.53
CA ASN A 502 -45.24 -20.59 -8.49
C ASN A 502 -43.75 -20.39 -8.15
N GLY A 503 -43.01 -21.47 -7.90
CA GLY A 503 -41.58 -21.44 -7.60
C GLY A 503 -41.27 -20.93 -6.19
N HIS A 504 -42.20 -21.11 -5.25
CA HIS A 504 -42.03 -20.71 -3.86
C HIS A 504 -41.70 -21.93 -2.99
N TYR A 505 -40.65 -21.82 -2.19
CA TYR A 505 -40.14 -22.92 -1.37
C TYR A 505 -39.92 -22.45 0.05
N ASP A 506 -40.23 -23.32 0.99
CA ASP A 506 -39.95 -23.10 2.41
C ASP A 506 -38.44 -23.12 2.66
N VAL A 507 -38.00 -22.26 3.58
CA VAL A 507 -36.59 -22.14 3.97
C VAL A 507 -36.23 -23.26 4.94
N LYS A 508 -35.34 -24.16 4.51
CA LYS A 508 -34.92 -25.31 5.31
C LYS A 508 -33.92 -24.92 6.40
N ASP A 509 -33.78 -25.81 7.39
CA ASP A 509 -33.05 -25.60 8.64
C ASP A 509 -31.64 -24.99 8.49
N ARG A 510 -30.90 -25.38 7.44
CA ARG A 510 -29.53 -24.89 7.23
C ARG A 510 -29.46 -23.42 6.83
N LEU A 511 -30.54 -22.88 6.28
CA LEU A 511 -30.63 -21.48 5.87
C LEU A 511 -31.28 -20.58 6.94
N LEU A 512 -31.97 -21.14 7.94
CA LEU A 512 -32.60 -20.39 9.03
C LEU A 512 -31.65 -19.42 9.77
N PRO A 513 -30.38 -19.78 10.08
CA PRO A 513 -29.44 -18.85 10.72
C PRO A 513 -29.14 -17.59 9.90
N TYR A 514 -29.43 -17.62 8.60
CA TYR A 514 -29.15 -16.54 7.65
C TYR A 514 -30.41 -15.76 7.25
N LYS A 515 -31.49 -15.82 8.05
CA LYS A 515 -32.77 -15.14 7.78
C LYS A 515 -32.59 -13.69 7.34
N ASP A 516 -31.93 -12.86 8.15
CA ASP A 516 -31.77 -11.43 7.84
C ASP A 516 -31.03 -11.21 6.52
N LEU A 517 -30.02 -12.03 6.24
CA LEU A 517 -29.22 -11.97 5.01
C LEU A 517 -30.08 -12.32 3.79
N LEU A 518 -30.89 -13.36 3.89
CA LEU A 518 -31.82 -13.82 2.86
C LEU A 518 -32.93 -12.78 2.58
N MET A 519 -33.49 -12.17 3.62
CA MET A 519 -34.50 -11.11 3.49
C MET A 519 -33.95 -9.92 2.69
N ILE A 520 -32.72 -9.49 2.97
CA ILE A 520 -32.08 -8.39 2.22
C ILE A 520 -31.70 -8.82 0.79
N ALA A 521 -31.36 -10.10 0.59
CA ALA A 521 -31.12 -10.65 -0.74
C ALA A 521 -32.40 -10.77 -1.59
N GLY A 522 -33.59 -10.64 -1.00
CA GLY A 522 -34.89 -10.65 -1.70
C GLY A 522 -35.82 -11.82 -1.34
N ALA A 523 -35.60 -12.51 -0.22
CA ALA A 523 -36.53 -13.50 0.32
C ALA A 523 -37.75 -12.83 0.98
N HIS A 524 -38.82 -13.60 1.12
CA HIS A 524 -40.09 -13.14 1.70
C HIS A 524 -40.43 -13.88 2.99
N GLU A 525 -41.35 -13.33 3.79
CA GLU A 525 -41.88 -13.98 4.99
C GLU A 525 -43.41 -13.99 4.91
N GLN A 526 -44.01 -15.16 5.11
CA GLN A 526 -45.45 -15.31 5.16
C GLN A 526 -45.98 -14.78 6.49
N ALA A 527 -46.96 -13.86 6.47
CA ALA A 527 -47.47 -13.33 7.73
C ALA A 527 -48.35 -14.37 8.42
N ARG A 528 -48.02 -14.66 9.70
CA ARG A 528 -48.78 -15.60 10.53
C ARG A 528 -50.21 -15.10 10.74
N LEU A 529 -51.18 -15.93 10.36
CA LEU A 529 -52.59 -15.70 10.65
C LEU A 529 -52.85 -15.96 12.13
N THR A 530 -53.05 -14.91 12.92
CA THR A 530 -53.41 -15.02 14.34
C THR A 530 -54.92 -15.13 14.50
N ILE A 531 -55.36 -16.19 15.19
CA ILE A 531 -56.75 -16.33 15.64
C ILE A 531 -56.95 -15.38 16.85
N PRO A 532 -58.00 -14.53 16.88
CA PRO A 532 -58.26 -13.68 18.04
C PRO A 532 -58.45 -14.52 19.31
N GLU A 533 -57.64 -14.26 20.34
CA GLU A 533 -57.76 -14.90 21.65
C GLU A 533 -59.05 -14.44 22.33
N GLY A 534 -59.95 -15.38 22.62
CA GLY A 534 -61.16 -15.05 23.35
C GLY A 534 -62.26 -16.09 23.38
N PHE A 535 -61.95 -17.40 23.42
CA PHE A 535 -62.94 -18.43 23.75
C PHE A 535 -62.24 -19.63 24.38
N ALA A 536 -61.95 -19.53 25.67
CA ALA A 536 -61.74 -20.70 26.52
C ALA A 536 -63.11 -21.08 27.12
N PRO A 537 -63.57 -22.34 27.01
CA PRO A 537 -64.68 -22.77 27.84
C PRO A 537 -64.17 -22.93 29.28
N GLU A 538 -64.79 -22.19 30.19
CA GLU A 538 -64.61 -22.30 31.63
C GLU A 538 -64.97 -23.70 32.13
N GLY A 539 -64.25 -24.09 33.18
CA GLY A 539 -64.25 -25.43 33.73
C GLY A 539 -65.50 -25.84 34.50
N GLY A 540 -65.61 -27.16 34.60
CA GLY A 540 -66.52 -27.91 35.45
C GLY A 540 -67.29 -28.94 34.64
N MET A 541 -67.11 -30.24 34.92
CA MET A 541 -68.13 -31.32 34.81
C MET A 541 -67.52 -32.73 34.65
N VAL A 542 -66.95 -33.31 35.71
CA VAL A 542 -66.49 -34.72 35.73
C VAL A 542 -67.64 -35.73 35.51
N HIS A 543 -68.90 -35.37 35.81
CA HIS A 543 -70.06 -36.25 35.60
C HIS A 543 -70.66 -36.18 34.19
N LYS A 544 -70.64 -35.02 33.52
CA LYS A 544 -71.15 -34.86 32.15
C LYS A 544 -70.23 -35.54 31.13
N GLU A 545 -68.91 -35.44 31.34
CA GLU A 545 -67.91 -36.09 30.49
C GLU A 545 -68.07 -37.61 30.51
N GLY A 546 -68.28 -38.22 31.69
CA GLY A 546 -68.53 -39.66 31.82
C GLY A 546 -69.81 -40.12 31.10
N LEU A 547 -70.89 -39.32 31.13
CA LEU A 547 -72.13 -39.61 30.41
C LEU A 547 -71.94 -39.52 28.89
N CYS A 548 -71.30 -38.44 28.42
CA CYS A 548 -70.99 -38.24 27.00
C CYS A 548 -70.09 -39.36 26.45
N LEU A 549 -69.03 -39.72 27.18
CA LEU A 549 -68.14 -40.83 26.82
C LEU A 549 -68.86 -42.18 26.83
N GLY A 550 -69.75 -42.42 27.80
CA GLY A 550 -70.57 -43.63 27.84
C GLY A 550 -71.52 -43.72 26.65
N LEU A 551 -72.22 -42.63 26.31
CA LEU A 551 -73.13 -42.58 25.17
C LEU A 551 -72.40 -42.71 23.83
N ASP A 552 -71.18 -42.16 23.73
CA ASP A 552 -70.36 -42.30 22.54
C ASP A 552 -69.84 -43.74 22.39
N PHE A 553 -69.42 -44.37 23.49
CA PHE A 553 -69.03 -45.78 23.49
C PHE A 553 -70.18 -46.68 23.02
N LEU A 554 -71.41 -46.43 23.46
CA LEU A 554 -72.59 -47.15 22.98
C LEU A 554 -72.79 -46.96 21.47
N ARG A 555 -72.66 -45.72 20.99
CA ARG A 555 -72.80 -45.38 19.56
C ARG A 555 -71.76 -46.10 18.71
N GLN A 556 -70.48 -46.06 19.11
CA GLN A 556 -69.38 -46.69 18.36
C GLN A 556 -69.55 -48.22 18.26
N ASN A 557 -70.23 -48.84 19.23
CA ASN A 557 -70.56 -50.27 19.21
C ASN A 557 -71.92 -50.58 18.55
N GLY A 558 -72.63 -49.56 18.03
CA GLY A 558 -73.95 -49.69 17.42
C GLY A 558 -75.08 -50.01 18.42
N TRP A 559 -74.82 -49.95 19.72
CA TRP A 559 -75.78 -50.31 20.75
C TRP A 559 -76.78 -49.18 21.00
N MET A 560 -78.06 -49.53 21.06
CA MET A 560 -79.18 -48.61 21.33
C MET A 560 -79.29 -47.43 20.35
N THR A 561 -78.68 -47.55 19.17
CA THR A 561 -78.83 -46.56 18.10
C THR A 561 -80.22 -46.71 17.47
N ASP A 562 -80.90 -45.57 17.30
CA ASP A 562 -82.30 -45.50 16.86
C ASP A 562 -82.47 -44.56 15.65
N ILE A 563 -81.37 -44.01 15.14
CA ILE A 563 -81.29 -43.19 13.92
C ILE A 563 -80.00 -43.50 13.16
N GLN A 564 -80.08 -43.49 11.83
CA GLN A 564 -78.94 -43.65 10.93
C GLN A 564 -78.99 -42.65 9.77
N PHE A 565 -77.80 -42.32 9.24
CA PHE A 565 -77.59 -41.47 8.08
C PHE A 565 -76.86 -42.26 7.01
N GLU A 566 -77.33 -42.18 5.76
CA GLU A 566 -76.63 -42.74 4.61
C GLU A 566 -76.06 -41.59 3.77
N VAL A 567 -74.73 -41.46 3.77
CA VAL A 567 -74.01 -40.40 3.05
C VAL A 567 -72.75 -40.98 2.44
N GLY A 568 -72.53 -40.75 1.14
CA GLY A 568 -71.27 -41.15 0.48
C GLY A 568 -70.97 -42.65 0.51
N GLY A 569 -72.00 -43.50 0.64
CA GLY A 569 -71.86 -44.96 0.79
C GLY A 569 -71.54 -45.43 2.22
N GLU A 570 -71.47 -44.51 3.19
CA GLU A 570 -71.29 -44.83 4.61
C GLU A 570 -72.61 -44.77 5.38
N VAL A 571 -72.77 -45.68 6.35
CA VAL A 571 -73.88 -45.68 7.31
C VAL A 571 -73.36 -45.14 8.64
N ILE A 572 -73.88 -44.00 9.07
CA ILE A 572 -73.51 -43.36 10.34
C ILE A 572 -74.68 -43.50 11.31
N GLN A 573 -74.49 -44.26 12.39
CA GLN A 573 -75.52 -44.49 13.40
C GLN A 573 -75.37 -43.53 14.59
N ALA A 574 -76.50 -43.13 15.19
CA ALA A 574 -76.54 -42.25 16.35
C ALA A 574 -77.77 -42.52 17.22
N HIS A 575 -77.91 -41.72 18.28
CA HIS A 575 -79.06 -41.72 19.18
C HIS A 575 -79.86 -40.43 18.99
N ARG A 576 -81.16 -40.53 18.67
CA ARG A 576 -82.09 -39.41 18.47
C ARG A 576 -82.08 -38.45 19.65
N ALA A 577 -82.09 -39.00 20.86
CA ALA A 577 -82.08 -38.23 22.09
C ALA A 577 -80.82 -37.35 22.22
N VAL A 578 -79.65 -37.85 21.81
CA VAL A 578 -78.39 -37.08 21.89
C VAL A 578 -78.36 -35.98 20.84
N LEU A 579 -78.75 -36.28 19.60
CA LEU A 579 -78.82 -35.28 18.53
C LEU A 579 -79.83 -34.17 18.85
N ALA A 580 -81.04 -34.53 19.29
CA ALA A 580 -82.08 -33.55 19.67
C ALA A 580 -81.71 -32.74 20.93
N ALA A 581 -80.95 -33.32 21.87
CA ALA A 581 -80.52 -32.60 23.06
C ALA A 581 -79.42 -31.57 22.77
N THR A 582 -78.60 -31.79 21.74
CA THR A 582 -77.40 -31.00 21.47
C THR A 582 -77.53 -30.06 20.28
N MET A 583 -78.50 -30.30 19.39
CA MET A 583 -78.67 -29.54 18.16
C MET A 583 -80.15 -29.22 17.91
N ASP A 584 -80.42 -27.92 17.78
CA ASP A 584 -81.77 -27.41 17.56
C ASP A 584 -82.42 -27.92 16.27
N HIS A 585 -81.63 -28.10 15.21
CA HIS A 585 -82.10 -28.69 13.95
C HIS A 585 -82.74 -30.07 14.18
N PHE A 586 -82.03 -30.99 14.83
CA PHE A 586 -82.55 -32.32 15.13
C PHE A 586 -83.67 -32.29 16.17
N ARG A 587 -83.63 -31.37 17.15
CA ARG A 587 -84.73 -31.19 18.10
C ARG A 587 -86.02 -30.88 17.36
N VAL A 588 -85.99 -29.89 16.47
CA VAL A 588 -87.17 -29.50 15.68
C VAL A 588 -87.59 -30.63 14.75
N ALA A 589 -86.66 -31.20 13.97
CA ALA A 589 -86.97 -32.27 13.01
C ALA A 589 -87.59 -33.51 13.67
N LEU A 590 -87.12 -33.91 14.86
CA LEU A 590 -87.52 -35.15 15.52
C LEU A 590 -88.71 -35.01 16.48
N THR A 591 -89.07 -33.79 16.89
CA THR A 591 -90.20 -33.53 17.82
C THR A 591 -91.41 -32.86 17.16
N SER A 592 -91.25 -32.40 15.92
CA SER A 592 -92.33 -31.79 15.16
C SER A 592 -93.13 -32.82 14.35
N THR A 593 -94.30 -32.44 13.84
CA THR A 593 -95.18 -33.30 13.01
C THR A 593 -94.71 -33.45 11.56
N TYR A 594 -93.46 -33.10 11.24
CA TYR A 594 -92.91 -33.21 9.89
C TYR A 594 -92.62 -34.68 9.53
N GLN A 595 -92.55 -35.01 8.23
CA GLN A 595 -92.31 -36.37 7.73
C GLN A 595 -91.06 -37.04 8.33
N GLU A 596 -90.07 -36.25 8.74
CA GLU A 596 -88.82 -36.68 9.37
C GLU A 596 -89.01 -37.28 10.78
N GLY A 597 -90.08 -36.90 11.50
CA GLY A 597 -90.43 -37.47 12.81
C GLY A 597 -91.34 -38.71 12.73
N GLY A 598 -91.87 -39.02 11.54
CA GLY A 598 -92.95 -39.99 11.31
C GLY A 598 -92.52 -41.39 10.82
N ALA A 599 -91.24 -41.65 10.61
CA ALA A 599 -90.77 -42.99 10.25
C ALA A 599 -90.82 -43.90 11.49
N VAL A 600 -91.84 -44.76 11.54
CA VAL A 600 -91.99 -45.80 12.56
C VAL A 600 -90.80 -46.74 12.43
N ALA A 601 -89.97 -46.81 13.48
CA ALA A 601 -88.97 -47.87 13.62
C ALA A 601 -89.72 -49.21 13.58
N SER A 602 -89.57 -49.99 12.50
CA SER A 602 -89.97 -51.39 12.53
C SER A 602 -89.07 -52.14 13.50
N ASP A 603 -89.60 -53.17 14.15
CA ASP A 603 -89.21 -53.79 15.43
C ASP A 603 -87.74 -54.24 15.67
N ASN A 604 -86.74 -53.79 14.89
CA ASN A 604 -85.31 -53.87 15.20
C ASN A 604 -84.37 -53.03 14.28
N SER A 605 -84.83 -51.97 13.61
CA SER A 605 -83.96 -51.16 12.72
C SER A 605 -84.00 -49.65 13.00
N PRO A 606 -82.85 -48.96 13.01
CA PRO A 606 -82.78 -47.52 13.26
C PRO A 606 -83.44 -46.72 12.14
N MET A 607 -84.00 -45.57 12.49
CA MET A 607 -84.69 -44.67 11.56
C MET A 607 -83.70 -44.06 10.56
N LEU A 608 -83.93 -44.20 9.25
CA LEU A 608 -83.13 -43.50 8.25
C LEU A 608 -83.53 -42.01 8.21
N PHE A 609 -82.59 -41.13 8.52
CA PHE A 609 -82.79 -39.68 8.43
C PHE A 609 -82.49 -39.18 7.01
N PRO A 610 -83.33 -38.32 6.40
CA PRO A 610 -83.08 -37.79 5.07
C PRO A 610 -81.79 -36.96 5.00
N THR A 611 -80.89 -37.30 4.07
CA THR A 611 -79.59 -36.63 3.86
C THR A 611 -79.53 -35.84 2.55
N VAL A 612 -80.68 -35.40 2.04
CA VAL A 612 -80.80 -34.74 0.73
C VAL A 612 -79.92 -33.49 0.68
N GLY A 613 -78.99 -33.45 -0.29
CA GLY A 613 -78.04 -32.35 -0.47
C GLY A 613 -76.74 -32.47 0.34
N ILE A 614 -76.60 -33.50 1.18
CA ILE A 614 -75.38 -33.78 1.96
C ILE A 614 -74.60 -34.89 1.27
N THR A 615 -73.40 -34.58 0.80
CA THR A 615 -72.57 -35.51 0.02
C THR A 615 -71.29 -35.96 0.73
N SER A 616 -70.81 -35.20 1.73
CA SER A 616 -69.60 -35.54 2.48
C SER A 616 -69.90 -36.39 3.71
N ALA A 617 -69.42 -37.64 3.70
CA ALA A 617 -69.48 -38.53 4.86
C ALA A 617 -68.65 -37.99 6.03
N PHE A 618 -67.51 -37.33 5.75
CA PHE A 618 -66.69 -36.65 6.76
C PHE A 618 -67.49 -35.55 7.48
N ALA A 619 -68.20 -34.71 6.73
CA ALA A 619 -68.99 -33.62 7.30
C ALA A 619 -70.09 -34.17 8.22
N MET A 620 -70.83 -35.18 7.76
CA MET A 620 -71.89 -35.81 8.55
C MET A 620 -71.33 -36.47 9.82
N ARG A 621 -70.25 -37.25 9.69
CA ARG A 621 -69.59 -37.91 10.82
C ARG A 621 -69.10 -36.89 11.85
N SER A 622 -68.52 -35.78 11.39
CA SER A 622 -68.01 -34.71 12.24
C SER A 622 -69.12 -34.01 13.02
N VAL A 623 -70.29 -33.80 12.40
CA VAL A 623 -71.47 -33.29 13.12
C VAL A 623 -71.93 -34.30 14.17
N VAL A 624 -72.09 -35.57 13.80
CA VAL A 624 -72.51 -36.61 14.76
C VAL A 624 -71.52 -36.71 15.91
N GLU A 625 -70.22 -36.76 15.65
CA GLU A 625 -69.17 -36.80 16.68
C GLU A 625 -69.25 -35.59 17.63
N TYR A 626 -69.51 -34.41 17.09
CA TYR A 626 -69.67 -33.17 17.87
C TYR A 626 -70.85 -33.25 18.84
N ALA A 627 -71.94 -33.95 18.48
CA ALA A 627 -73.07 -34.16 19.38
C ALA A 627 -72.68 -34.93 20.66
N TYR A 628 -71.67 -35.80 20.58
CA TYR A 628 -71.27 -36.65 21.71
C TYR A 628 -70.10 -36.08 22.48
N SER A 629 -69.08 -35.58 21.78
CA SER A 629 -67.81 -35.15 22.37
C SER A 629 -67.67 -33.63 22.49
N GLY A 630 -68.52 -32.87 21.80
CA GLY A 630 -68.35 -31.44 21.61
C GLY A 630 -67.16 -31.09 20.71
N THR A 631 -66.49 -32.05 20.09
CA THR A 631 -65.37 -31.87 19.14
C THR A 631 -65.59 -32.71 17.88
N PHE A 632 -64.76 -32.54 16.86
CA PHE A 632 -64.77 -33.40 15.67
C PHE A 632 -63.33 -33.68 15.24
N PRO A 633 -63.07 -34.82 14.57
CA PRO A 633 -61.74 -35.17 14.12
C PRO A 633 -61.28 -34.24 13.00
N TYR A 634 -60.06 -33.70 13.11
CA TYR A 634 -59.47 -32.94 12.02
C TYR A 634 -59.13 -33.90 10.87
N PRO A 635 -59.30 -33.50 9.60
CA PRO A 635 -58.81 -34.31 8.49
C PRO A 635 -57.29 -34.44 8.58
N ARG A 636 -56.76 -35.60 8.14
CA ARG A 636 -55.31 -35.81 8.08
C ARG A 636 -54.73 -34.91 7.00
N CYS A 637 -53.76 -34.07 7.36
CA CYS A 637 -53.14 -33.11 6.46
C CYS A 637 -51.66 -32.99 6.83
N GLU A 638 -50.84 -33.92 6.33
CA GLU A 638 -49.40 -33.97 6.61
C GLU A 638 -48.58 -33.47 5.42
N THR A 639 -49.08 -33.65 4.20
CA THR A 639 -48.40 -33.27 2.95
C THR A 639 -49.19 -32.25 2.13
N THR A 640 -48.53 -31.66 1.13
CA THR A 640 -49.19 -30.77 0.15
C THR A 640 -50.30 -31.46 -0.63
N GLU A 641 -50.14 -32.76 -0.90
CA GLU A 641 -51.13 -33.58 -1.63
C GLU A 641 -52.39 -33.81 -0.79
N ASP A 642 -52.25 -33.94 0.54
CA ASP A 642 -53.37 -34.10 1.47
C ASP A 642 -54.17 -32.81 1.69
N ALA A 643 -53.54 -31.65 1.48
CA ALA A 643 -54.13 -30.34 1.79
C ALA A 643 -55.38 -30.01 0.96
N GLY A 644 -55.45 -30.49 -0.29
CA GLY A 644 -56.62 -30.31 -1.15
C GLY A 644 -57.85 -31.08 -0.65
N PRO A 645 -57.77 -32.41 -0.49
CA PRO A 645 -58.85 -33.22 0.08
C PRO A 645 -59.29 -32.77 1.48
N ALA A 646 -58.33 -32.45 2.35
CA ALA A 646 -58.63 -31.95 3.70
C ALA A 646 -59.41 -30.62 3.69
N LEU A 647 -59.10 -29.74 2.72
CA LEU A 647 -59.84 -28.49 2.54
C LEU A 647 -61.28 -28.74 2.09
N GLU A 648 -61.51 -29.62 1.11
CA GLU A 648 -62.86 -29.94 0.65
C GLU A 648 -63.74 -30.53 1.77
N ASP A 649 -63.18 -31.43 2.57
CA ASP A 649 -63.89 -32.03 3.72
C ASP A 649 -64.30 -30.97 4.76
N LEU A 650 -63.42 -30.02 5.07
CA LEU A 650 -63.72 -28.93 6.00
C LEU A 650 -64.67 -27.90 5.40
N LEU A 651 -64.59 -27.61 4.10
CA LEU A 651 -65.54 -26.72 3.43
C LEU A 651 -66.94 -27.36 3.39
N ALA A 652 -67.06 -28.66 3.12
CA ALA A 652 -68.33 -29.38 3.20
C ALA A 652 -68.90 -29.39 4.63
N LEU A 653 -68.05 -29.52 5.66
CA LEU A 653 -68.45 -29.37 7.05
C LEU A 653 -68.90 -27.95 7.39
N LEU A 654 -68.25 -26.93 6.81
CA LEU A 654 -68.65 -25.53 6.97
C LEU A 654 -70.06 -25.31 6.40
N ASP A 655 -70.30 -25.78 5.18
CA ASP A 655 -71.59 -25.70 4.49
C ASP A 655 -72.69 -26.41 5.29
N LEU A 656 -72.43 -27.64 5.74
CA LEU A 656 -73.38 -28.43 6.54
C LEU A 656 -73.70 -27.77 7.88
N SER A 657 -72.67 -27.29 8.60
CA SER A 657 -72.85 -26.62 9.88
C SER A 657 -73.63 -25.31 9.76
N ASN A 658 -73.51 -24.60 8.63
CA ASN A 658 -74.33 -23.43 8.34
C ASN A 658 -75.77 -23.82 8.01
N MET A 659 -75.97 -24.83 7.15
CA MET A 659 -77.29 -25.32 6.76
C MET A 659 -78.11 -25.80 7.96
N TRP A 660 -77.47 -26.46 8.92
CA TRP A 660 -78.11 -26.97 10.14
C TRP A 660 -78.02 -26.02 11.33
N MET A 661 -77.51 -24.79 11.14
CA MET A 661 -77.38 -23.77 12.17
C MET A 661 -76.59 -24.23 13.42
N ILE A 662 -75.53 -25.00 13.21
CA ILE A 662 -74.65 -25.53 14.26
C ILE A 662 -73.43 -24.61 14.41
N ASP A 663 -73.63 -23.47 15.09
CA ASP A 663 -72.59 -22.43 15.20
C ASP A 663 -71.29 -22.93 15.86
N GLY A 664 -71.38 -23.86 16.81
CA GLY A 664 -70.20 -24.45 17.46
C GLY A 664 -69.30 -25.22 16.50
N VAL A 665 -69.89 -26.00 15.59
CA VAL A 665 -69.14 -26.70 14.52
C VAL A 665 -68.63 -25.67 13.52
N LYS A 666 -69.48 -24.76 13.05
CA LYS A 666 -69.10 -23.69 12.09
C LYS A 666 -67.87 -22.89 12.57
N ASN A 667 -67.83 -22.54 13.85
CA ASN A 667 -66.70 -21.80 14.44
C ASN A 667 -65.43 -22.66 14.55
N LYS A 668 -65.56 -23.94 14.93
CA LYS A 668 -64.42 -24.86 15.01
C LYS A 668 -63.86 -25.21 13.62
N THR A 669 -64.71 -25.35 12.61
CA THR A 669 -64.30 -25.56 11.21
C THR A 669 -63.50 -24.38 10.66
N GLN A 670 -63.92 -23.14 10.95
CA GLN A 670 -63.15 -21.94 10.61
C GLN A 670 -61.73 -21.98 11.21
N ARG A 671 -61.62 -22.40 12.47
CA ARG A 671 -60.32 -22.54 13.15
C ARG A 671 -59.49 -23.66 12.54
N ALA A 672 -60.08 -24.82 12.29
CA ALA A 672 -59.38 -25.96 11.69
C ALA A 672 -58.76 -25.59 10.32
N ILE A 673 -59.49 -24.88 9.45
CA ILE A 673 -58.98 -24.42 8.15
C ILE A 673 -57.76 -23.50 8.31
N ILE A 674 -57.76 -22.62 9.32
CA ILE A 674 -56.64 -21.70 9.60
C ILE A 674 -55.47 -22.44 10.27
N GLU A 675 -55.74 -23.25 11.29
CA GLU A 675 -54.75 -24.02 12.08
C GLU A 675 -54.04 -25.07 11.24
N LEU A 676 -54.71 -25.62 10.22
CA LEU A 676 -54.10 -26.51 9.22
C LEU A 676 -53.39 -25.73 8.09
N GLY A 677 -53.39 -24.40 8.12
CA GLY A 677 -52.66 -23.57 7.14
C GLY A 677 -53.22 -23.68 5.73
N LEU A 678 -54.52 -23.98 5.59
CA LEU A 678 -55.16 -24.22 4.29
C LEU A 678 -55.54 -22.94 3.56
N VAL A 679 -55.46 -21.77 4.21
CA VAL A 679 -55.63 -20.46 3.58
C VAL A 679 -54.32 -20.03 2.90
N ARG A 680 -54.17 -20.40 1.62
CA ARG A 680 -52.96 -20.21 0.80
C ARG A 680 -53.22 -19.30 -0.39
N GLN A 681 -52.17 -18.90 -1.12
CA GLN A 681 -52.31 -18.07 -2.31
C GLN A 681 -53.18 -18.74 -3.39
N GLU A 682 -53.16 -20.06 -3.48
CA GLU A 682 -53.93 -20.82 -4.48
C GLU A 682 -55.40 -20.99 -4.04
N THR A 683 -55.64 -21.14 -2.74
CA THR A 683 -56.94 -21.56 -2.18
C THR A 683 -57.77 -20.42 -1.57
N TYR A 684 -57.18 -19.27 -1.26
CA TYR A 684 -57.87 -18.20 -0.50
C TYR A 684 -59.15 -17.71 -1.19
N ARG A 685 -59.22 -17.73 -2.53
CA ARG A 685 -60.40 -17.25 -3.28
C ARG A 685 -61.60 -18.18 -3.12
N GLU A 686 -61.36 -19.48 -3.23
CA GLU A 686 -62.41 -20.48 -3.03
C GLU A 686 -62.91 -20.46 -1.59
N ILE A 687 -61.99 -20.42 -0.62
CA ILE A 687 -62.33 -20.34 0.80
C ILE A 687 -63.12 -19.06 1.08
N LEU A 688 -62.70 -17.92 0.53
CA LEU A 688 -63.40 -16.65 0.68
C LEU A 688 -64.83 -16.73 0.17
N GLN A 689 -65.04 -17.29 -1.03
CA GLN A 689 -66.37 -17.43 -1.61
C GLN A 689 -67.31 -18.25 -0.72
N ARG A 690 -66.87 -19.44 -0.25
CA ARG A 690 -67.71 -20.28 0.63
C ARG A 690 -67.88 -19.65 2.02
N ALA A 691 -66.84 -19.00 2.56
CA ALA A 691 -66.89 -18.33 3.84
C ALA A 691 -67.87 -17.13 3.86
N GLU A 692 -67.98 -16.37 2.76
CA GLU A 692 -68.95 -15.28 2.63
C GLU A 692 -70.39 -15.81 2.61
N VAL A 693 -70.65 -16.91 1.88
CA VAL A 693 -71.97 -17.57 1.84
C VAL A 693 -72.38 -18.09 3.22
N CYS A 694 -71.46 -18.70 3.96
CA CYS A 694 -71.72 -19.26 5.29
C CYS A 694 -71.65 -18.24 6.44
N GLY A 695 -71.39 -16.96 6.16
CA GLY A 695 -71.21 -15.94 7.19
C GLY A 695 -70.02 -16.19 8.13
N ALA A 696 -69.00 -16.92 7.66
CA ALA A 696 -67.82 -17.35 8.42
C ALA A 696 -66.79 -16.21 8.54
N ARG A 697 -67.08 -15.23 9.41
CA ARG A 697 -66.34 -13.96 9.53
C ARG A 697 -64.83 -14.12 9.78
N VAL A 698 -64.43 -15.15 10.53
CA VAL A 698 -63.00 -15.39 10.85
C VAL A 698 -62.25 -15.80 9.59
N LEU A 699 -62.83 -16.70 8.79
CA LEU A 699 -62.23 -17.10 7.51
C LEU A 699 -62.23 -16.00 6.47
N VAL A 700 -63.30 -15.21 6.37
CA VAL A 700 -63.34 -14.04 5.47
C VAL A 700 -62.19 -13.08 5.77
N THR A 701 -61.95 -12.80 7.06
CA THR A 701 -60.86 -11.92 7.50
C THR A 701 -59.48 -12.52 7.17
N ALA A 702 -59.28 -13.81 7.42
CA ALA A 702 -58.05 -14.51 7.09
C ALA A 702 -57.77 -14.47 5.57
N CYS A 703 -58.78 -14.77 4.73
CA CYS A 703 -58.61 -14.78 3.28
C CYS A 703 -58.32 -13.39 2.70
N ARG A 704 -58.97 -12.33 3.21
CA ARG A 704 -58.69 -10.95 2.79
C ARG A 704 -57.29 -10.48 3.20
N THR A 705 -56.79 -10.98 4.34
CA THR A 705 -55.40 -10.72 4.77
C THR A 705 -54.41 -11.38 3.82
N THR A 706 -54.64 -12.64 3.44
CA THR A 706 -53.84 -13.36 2.44
C THR A 706 -53.90 -12.68 1.07
N GLU A 707 -55.07 -12.22 0.64
CA GLU A 707 -55.23 -11.46 -0.62
C GLU A 707 -54.35 -10.21 -0.67
N ALA A 708 -54.32 -9.43 0.42
CA ALA A 708 -53.48 -8.24 0.53
C ALA A 708 -51.97 -8.58 0.53
N GLN A 709 -51.57 -9.74 1.06
CA GLN A 709 -50.19 -10.21 1.04
C GLN A 709 -49.75 -10.64 -0.37
N VAL A 710 -50.58 -11.42 -1.06
CA VAL A 710 -50.31 -11.86 -2.44
C VAL A 710 -50.17 -10.66 -3.38
N ALA A 711 -50.95 -9.61 -3.18
CA ALA A 711 -50.85 -8.36 -3.94
C ALA A 711 -49.54 -7.58 -3.70
N ARG A 712 -48.82 -7.83 -2.58
CA ARG A 712 -47.51 -7.24 -2.31
C ARG A 712 -46.34 -8.05 -2.88
N TRP A 713 -46.55 -9.36 -3.09
CA TRP A 713 -45.53 -10.26 -3.65
C TRP A 713 -45.48 -10.22 -5.17
N ARG A 714 -46.59 -9.83 -5.82
CA ARG A 714 -46.65 -9.48 -7.24
C ARG A 714 -46.13 -8.07 -7.47
#